data_AF-A0A8B7J4Q2-F1
#
_entry.id   AF-A0A8B7J4Q2-F1
#
_cell.length_a   1.000
_cell.length_b   1.000
_cell.length_c   1.000
_cell.angle_alpha   90.00
_cell.angle_beta   90.00
_cell.angle_gamma   90.00
#
_symmetry.space_group_name_H-M   'P 1'
#
loop_
_entity.id
_entity.type
_entity.pdbx_description
1 polymer ?
#
loop_
_entity_poly.entity_id
_entity_poly.type
_entity_poly.pdbx_seq_one_letter_code
_entity_poly.pdbx_strand_id
1 'polypeptide(L)'
;IVEEFATEGTDRKDVFFYQADDEHYIPRAVLLDLEPRVIHSILNSPYANLYNPENIYLSEHGGGAGNNWASGFSQGEKIHEDIFDIIDREADGSDSLEGFVLCHSIAGGTGSGLGSYLLERLNDRYPKKLVETYSVFPNQDEMSDVVVQPYNSLLTLKRLTQNADCVVVLDNTALNRIATDRLHIQNPSFSQINQLVSTIMSASTTTLRYPGYMNNDLIGLIASLIPTPRLHFLMTGYTPLTTDQSVASVRKTTVLDVMRRLLQPKNVMVSTGRDRQTNHCYIAILNIIQGEVDPTQVHKSLQRIRERKLANFIPWGPASIQVALSRKSPYLPSAHRVSGLMMANHTNISSVSVFPLNRRQPQMHLLLVFHAAAFSPLLASLCWWWRPTLSLLCLLLGLSWILSCLCSASFQGFVLCHSIAGGTGSGLGSYLLERLNDRYPKKLVETYSVFPNQDEMSDVVVQPYNSLLTLKRLTQNADCVVVLDNTALNRIATDRLHIQNPSFSQINQLVSTIMSASTTTLRYPGYMNNDLIGLIASLIPTPRLHFLMTGYTPLTTDQSVASVRKTTVLDVMRRLLQPKNVMVSTGRDRQTNHCYIAILNIIQGEVDPTQVHKSLQRIRERKLANFIPWGPASIQVALSRKSPYLPSAHRVSGLMMANHTNISSLFERTCRQYDKLRKREAFLEQFRKEDIFKDNFDELDNSREIVQQLIDEYHAATRPDYISWGTQEQ
;
A
#
# COMPACT_ATOMS: atom_id res chain seq x y z
N ILE A 1 -24.32 -17.79 -21.45
CA ILE A 1 -23.55 -18.98 -21.82
C ILE A 1 -22.11 -18.52 -21.91
N VAL A 2 -21.22 -19.09 -21.08
CA VAL A 2 -19.79 -18.81 -21.19
C VAL A 2 -19.32 -19.26 -22.56
N GLU A 3 -18.73 -18.34 -23.30
CA GLU A 3 -18.07 -18.68 -24.55
C GLU A 3 -16.94 -19.68 -24.25
N GLU A 4 -16.73 -20.69 -25.11
CA GLU A 4 -15.75 -21.78 -24.88
C GLU A 4 -14.35 -21.28 -24.51
N PHE A 5 -13.97 -20.06 -24.93
CA PHE A 5 -12.68 -19.46 -24.61
C PHE A 5 -12.52 -18.98 -23.16
N ALA A 6 -13.61 -18.80 -22.42
CA ALA A 6 -13.61 -18.22 -21.07
C ALA A 6 -13.67 -19.26 -19.93
N THR A 7 -13.68 -20.56 -20.22
CA THR A 7 -13.71 -21.64 -19.21
C THR A 7 -12.35 -21.85 -18.50
N GLU A 8 -11.22 -21.64 -19.18
CA GLU A 8 -9.85 -21.90 -18.67
C GLU A 8 -9.08 -20.64 -18.19
N GLY A 9 -9.80 -19.62 -17.73
CA GLY A 9 -9.24 -18.32 -17.35
C GLY A 9 -8.47 -18.30 -16.00
N THR A 10 -7.48 -17.41 -15.88
CA THR A 10 -6.78 -17.11 -14.60
C THR A 10 -7.51 -16.06 -13.76
N ASP A 11 -8.68 -15.61 -14.22
CA ASP A 11 -9.51 -14.58 -13.61
C ASP A 11 -10.42 -15.14 -12.52
N ARG A 12 -10.69 -14.27 -11.55
CA ARG A 12 -11.58 -14.47 -10.43
C ARG A 12 -12.93 -13.80 -10.74
N LYS A 13 -13.92 -14.60 -11.12
CA LYS A 13 -15.23 -14.14 -11.62
C LYS A 13 -16.27 -13.90 -10.53
N ASP A 14 -16.17 -14.66 -9.42
CA ASP A 14 -17.10 -14.67 -8.27
C ASP A 14 -17.24 -13.31 -7.57
N VAL A 15 -16.26 -12.41 -7.74
CA VAL A 15 -16.26 -11.08 -7.12
C VAL A 15 -17.37 -10.19 -7.67
N PHE A 16 -17.56 -10.16 -9.00
CA PHE A 16 -18.53 -9.28 -9.65
C PHE A 16 -19.71 -10.04 -10.27
N PHE A 17 -19.60 -11.36 -10.41
CA PHE A 17 -20.64 -12.19 -11.01
C PHE A 17 -21.08 -13.29 -10.04
N TYR A 18 -22.38 -13.54 -10.01
CA TYR A 18 -22.96 -14.75 -9.47
C TYR A 18 -22.94 -15.84 -10.55
N GLN A 19 -22.51 -17.04 -10.20
CA GLN A 19 -22.55 -18.19 -11.09
C GLN A 19 -23.88 -18.92 -10.86
N ALA A 20 -24.79 -18.81 -11.83
CA ALA A 20 -26.00 -19.62 -11.88
C ALA A 20 -25.69 -21.02 -12.44
N ASP A 21 -26.70 -21.89 -12.46
CA ASP A 21 -26.63 -23.21 -13.09
C ASP A 21 -26.23 -23.07 -14.59
N ASP A 22 -25.50 -24.04 -15.12
CA ASP A 22 -25.05 -24.12 -16.53
C ASP A 22 -24.06 -23.03 -17.00
N GLU A 23 -23.03 -22.72 -16.20
CA GLU A 23 -21.97 -21.75 -16.57
C GLU A 23 -22.52 -20.38 -17.01
N HIS A 24 -23.64 -19.95 -16.44
CA HIS A 24 -24.19 -18.63 -16.71
C HIS A 24 -23.78 -17.64 -15.62
N TYR A 25 -23.01 -16.62 -15.99
CA TYR A 25 -22.55 -15.59 -15.05
C TYR A 25 -23.48 -14.37 -15.10
N ILE A 26 -24.16 -14.11 -13.99
CA ILE A 26 -25.07 -12.98 -13.82
C ILE A 26 -24.33 -11.88 -13.04
N PRO A 27 -24.30 -10.62 -13.52
CA PRO A 27 -23.68 -9.53 -12.77
C PRO A 27 -24.37 -9.30 -11.43
N ARG A 28 -23.58 -9.13 -10.35
CA ARG A 28 -24.05 -8.65 -9.05
C ARG A 28 -24.29 -7.14 -9.11
N ALA A 29 -25.28 -6.75 -9.92
CA ALA A 29 -25.59 -5.35 -10.21
C ALA A 29 -27.06 -5.06 -9.92
N VAL A 30 -27.31 -3.97 -9.20
CA VAL A 30 -28.65 -3.44 -8.92
C VAL A 30 -28.81 -2.15 -9.74
N LEU A 31 -29.83 -2.13 -10.61
CA LEU A 31 -30.11 -1.00 -11.50
C LEU A 31 -31.30 -0.23 -10.95
N LEU A 32 -31.05 1.00 -10.50
CA LEU A 32 -32.07 1.88 -9.92
C LEU A 32 -32.13 3.16 -10.75
N ASP A 33 -33.30 3.44 -11.33
CA ASP A 33 -33.57 4.75 -11.91
C ASP A 33 -35.04 5.13 -11.67
N LEU A 34 -35.26 6.41 -11.41
CA LEU A 34 -36.60 7.00 -11.28
C LEU A 34 -37.15 7.35 -12.68
N GLU A 35 -36.30 7.36 -13.71
CA GLU A 35 -36.69 7.57 -15.10
C GLU A 35 -36.56 6.28 -15.94
N PRO A 36 -37.57 5.92 -16.75
CA PRO A 36 -37.54 4.67 -17.52
C PRO A 36 -36.59 4.68 -18.71
N ARG A 37 -36.13 5.86 -19.14
CA ARG A 37 -35.41 6.03 -20.41
C ARG A 37 -34.13 5.19 -20.48
N VAL A 38 -33.32 5.22 -19.44
CA VAL A 38 -32.01 4.53 -19.43
C VAL A 38 -32.22 3.02 -19.29
N ILE A 39 -33.08 2.58 -18.37
CA ILE A 39 -33.39 1.16 -18.16
C ILE A 39 -34.00 0.54 -19.42
N HIS A 40 -34.95 1.20 -20.08
CA HIS A 40 -35.50 0.72 -21.35
C HIS A 40 -34.44 0.64 -22.45
N SER A 41 -33.47 1.54 -22.50
CA SER A 41 -32.35 1.43 -23.44
C SER A 41 -31.48 0.21 -23.18
N ILE A 42 -31.30 -0.18 -21.92
CA ILE A 42 -30.55 -1.38 -21.53
C ILE A 42 -31.34 -2.64 -21.88
N LEU A 43 -32.64 -2.68 -21.58
CA LEU A 43 -33.53 -3.81 -21.86
C LEU A 43 -33.76 -4.05 -23.37
N ASN A 44 -33.55 -3.02 -24.20
CA ASN A 44 -33.57 -3.14 -25.66
C ASN A 44 -32.18 -3.41 -26.27
N SER A 45 -31.14 -3.49 -25.45
CA SER A 45 -29.77 -3.74 -25.92
C SER A 45 -29.49 -5.25 -26.07
N PRO A 46 -28.42 -5.63 -26.80
CA PRO A 46 -27.98 -7.02 -26.86
C PRO A 46 -27.64 -7.64 -25.50
N TYR A 47 -27.39 -6.81 -24.48
CA TYR A 47 -27.03 -7.23 -23.12
C TYR A 47 -28.22 -7.25 -22.16
N ALA A 48 -29.45 -7.11 -22.65
CA ALA A 48 -30.65 -7.12 -21.79
C ALA A 48 -30.75 -8.38 -20.93
N ASN A 49 -30.53 -9.54 -21.56
CA ASN A 49 -30.61 -10.86 -20.90
C ASN A 49 -29.42 -11.17 -19.99
N LEU A 50 -28.44 -10.26 -19.86
CA LEU A 50 -27.29 -10.43 -18.97
C LEU A 50 -27.66 -10.11 -17.51
N TYR A 51 -28.52 -9.11 -17.29
CA TYR A 51 -28.88 -8.64 -15.95
C TYR A 51 -30.01 -9.49 -15.37
N ASN A 52 -30.00 -9.68 -14.04
CA ASN A 52 -31.14 -10.27 -13.36
C ASN A 52 -32.32 -9.29 -13.40
N PRO A 53 -33.48 -9.67 -14.00
CA PRO A 53 -34.66 -8.81 -14.02
C PRO A 53 -35.15 -8.40 -12.63
N GLU A 54 -34.94 -9.24 -11.61
CA GLU A 54 -35.34 -8.94 -10.23
C GLU A 54 -34.46 -7.86 -9.57
N ASN A 55 -33.30 -7.53 -10.15
CA ASN A 55 -32.39 -6.51 -9.65
C ASN A 55 -32.58 -5.15 -10.34
N ILE A 56 -33.63 -5.03 -11.15
CA ILE A 56 -33.99 -3.79 -11.86
C ILE A 56 -35.21 -3.20 -11.16
N TYR A 57 -35.02 -2.05 -10.53
CA TYR A 57 -36.12 -1.27 -9.99
C TYR A 57 -36.44 -0.11 -10.92
N LEU A 58 -37.72 0.00 -11.26
CA LEU A 58 -38.27 1.14 -11.99
C LEU A 58 -39.49 1.66 -11.23
N SER A 59 -39.50 2.95 -10.91
CA SER A 59 -40.63 3.55 -10.19
C SER A 59 -41.91 3.49 -11.04
N GLU A 60 -42.98 2.92 -10.48
CA GLU A 60 -44.30 2.83 -11.11
C GLU A 60 -44.91 4.22 -11.40
N HIS A 61 -44.51 5.24 -10.64
CA HIS A 61 -45.15 6.54 -10.64
C HIS A 61 -44.65 7.47 -11.77
N GLY A 62 -43.69 7.02 -12.60
CA GLY A 62 -43.29 7.69 -13.85
C GLY A 62 -42.77 9.14 -13.72
N GLY A 63 -42.62 9.64 -12.48
CA GLY A 63 -42.18 10.99 -12.16
C GLY A 63 -40.73 10.97 -11.70
N GLY A 64 -39.79 11.10 -12.65
CA GLY A 64 -38.37 11.20 -12.32
C GLY A 64 -38.06 12.32 -11.34
N ALA A 65 -36.83 12.35 -10.81
CA ALA A 65 -36.41 13.37 -9.85
C ALA A 65 -36.32 14.81 -10.44
N GLY A 66 -36.48 14.98 -11.76
CA GLY A 66 -36.57 16.30 -12.40
C GLY A 66 -35.35 17.19 -12.18
N ASN A 67 -34.14 16.61 -12.10
CA ASN A 67 -32.89 17.28 -11.72
C ASN A 67 -32.91 17.96 -10.33
N ASN A 68 -33.80 17.57 -9.43
CA ASN A 68 -33.87 18.06 -8.06
C ASN A 68 -33.39 16.99 -7.07
N TRP A 69 -32.31 17.27 -6.34
CA TRP A 69 -31.76 16.37 -5.32
C TRP A 69 -32.81 16.03 -4.24
N ALA A 70 -33.58 17.02 -3.78
CA ALA A 70 -34.54 16.83 -2.71
C ALA A 70 -35.65 15.87 -3.11
N SER A 71 -36.13 15.97 -4.35
CA SER A 71 -37.15 15.05 -4.87
C SER A 71 -36.62 13.62 -4.98
N GLY A 72 -35.39 13.44 -5.47
CA GLY A 72 -34.75 12.13 -5.52
C GLY A 72 -34.55 11.51 -4.13
N PHE A 73 -34.21 12.32 -3.13
CA PHE A 73 -34.05 11.89 -1.75
C PHE A 73 -35.41 11.50 -1.11
N SER A 74 -36.43 12.36 -1.21
CA SER A 74 -37.79 12.08 -0.72
C SER A 74 -38.40 10.85 -1.38
N GLN A 75 -38.14 10.63 -2.67
CA GLN A 75 -38.58 9.42 -3.37
C GLN A 75 -37.90 8.18 -2.80
N GLY A 76 -36.60 8.25 -2.50
CA GLY A 76 -35.84 7.16 -1.86
C GLY A 76 -36.46 6.68 -0.54
N GLU A 77 -37.01 7.59 0.26
CA GLU A 77 -37.73 7.23 1.49
C GLU A 77 -39.02 6.44 1.21
N LYS A 78 -39.76 6.82 0.16
CA LYS A 78 -41.02 6.16 -0.22
C LYS A 78 -40.81 4.76 -0.77
N ILE A 79 -39.69 4.54 -1.47
CA ILE A 79 -39.34 3.27 -2.12
C ILE A 79 -38.28 2.48 -1.31
N HIS A 80 -38.15 2.79 -0.02
CA HIS A 80 -37.12 2.20 0.85
C HIS A 80 -37.18 0.67 0.86
N GLU A 81 -38.37 0.12 1.14
CA GLU A 81 -38.57 -1.33 1.24
C GLU A 81 -38.22 -2.03 -0.08
N ASP A 82 -38.75 -1.54 -1.22
CA ASP A 82 -38.48 -2.14 -2.53
C ASP A 82 -36.98 -2.20 -2.87
N ILE A 83 -36.25 -1.11 -2.61
CA ILE A 83 -34.81 -1.07 -2.90
C ILE A 83 -34.03 -1.98 -1.95
N PHE A 84 -34.34 -1.94 -0.65
CA PHE A 84 -33.60 -2.70 0.34
C PHE A 84 -33.91 -4.20 0.29
N ASP A 85 -35.08 -4.61 -0.15
CA ASP A 85 -35.38 -6.01 -0.44
C ASP A 85 -34.44 -6.59 -1.51
N ILE A 86 -34.17 -5.82 -2.57
CA ILE A 86 -33.22 -6.22 -3.63
C ILE A 86 -31.79 -6.27 -3.08
N ILE A 87 -31.37 -5.22 -2.37
CA ILE A 87 -30.00 -5.12 -1.84
C ILE A 87 -29.73 -6.23 -0.81
N ASP A 88 -30.67 -6.48 0.09
CA ASP A 88 -30.53 -7.50 1.13
C ASP A 88 -30.53 -8.91 0.53
N ARG A 89 -31.38 -9.17 -0.47
CA ARG A 89 -31.34 -10.45 -1.20
C ARG A 89 -29.97 -10.72 -1.83
N GLU A 90 -29.37 -9.72 -2.47
CA GLU A 90 -28.02 -9.85 -3.06
C GLU A 90 -26.92 -9.95 -1.99
N ALA A 91 -27.07 -9.24 -0.87
CA ALA A 91 -26.15 -9.30 0.26
C ALA A 91 -26.18 -10.68 0.94
N ASP A 92 -27.37 -11.24 1.18
CA ASP A 92 -27.58 -12.55 1.78
C ASP A 92 -27.19 -13.69 0.83
N GLY A 93 -27.36 -13.49 -0.49
CA GLY A 93 -26.86 -14.38 -1.54
C GLY A 93 -25.34 -14.36 -1.74
N SER A 94 -24.61 -13.61 -0.91
CA SER A 94 -23.15 -13.48 -1.00
C SER A 94 -22.45 -14.13 0.20
N ASP A 95 -21.64 -15.17 -0.04
CA ASP A 95 -20.91 -15.90 1.02
C ASP A 95 -20.05 -14.99 1.91
N SER A 96 -19.42 -13.97 1.31
CA SER A 96 -18.59 -13.01 2.02
C SER A 96 -18.62 -11.65 1.31
N LEU A 97 -19.72 -10.90 1.51
CA LEU A 97 -19.85 -9.54 1.01
C LEU A 97 -18.70 -8.65 1.50
N GLU A 98 -17.97 -8.04 0.56
CA GLU A 98 -16.84 -7.15 0.87
C GLU A 98 -17.28 -5.69 1.06
N GLY A 99 -18.17 -5.21 0.19
CA GLY A 99 -18.64 -3.83 0.17
C GLY A 99 -19.61 -3.56 -0.97
N PHE A 100 -19.96 -2.29 -1.13
CA PHE A 100 -20.83 -1.77 -2.18
C PHE A 100 -20.05 -0.81 -3.07
N VAL A 101 -20.29 -0.88 -4.39
CA VAL A 101 -19.75 0.07 -5.36
C VAL A 101 -20.90 0.88 -5.96
N LEU A 102 -20.98 2.16 -5.65
CA LEU A 102 -22.01 3.05 -6.18
C LEU A 102 -21.50 3.82 -7.41
N CYS A 103 -22.15 3.63 -8.55
CA CYS A 103 -21.86 4.38 -9.78
C CYS A 103 -22.94 5.44 -9.98
N HIS A 104 -22.60 6.72 -9.84
CA HIS A 104 -23.60 7.79 -9.86
C HIS A 104 -23.06 9.13 -10.33
N SER A 105 -23.96 10.04 -10.71
CA SER A 105 -23.65 11.44 -11.01
C SER A 105 -24.02 12.33 -9.82
N ILE A 106 -23.15 13.27 -9.46
CA ILE A 106 -23.40 14.18 -8.33
C ILE A 106 -24.30 15.36 -8.70
N ALA A 107 -24.53 15.59 -10.00
CA ALA A 107 -25.22 16.77 -10.51
C ALA A 107 -26.69 16.55 -10.89
N GLY A 108 -27.08 15.30 -11.15
CA GLY A 108 -28.45 14.94 -11.57
C GLY A 108 -29.47 15.04 -10.44
N GLY A 109 -30.70 14.54 -10.63
CA GLY A 109 -31.71 14.39 -9.57
C GLY A 109 -31.63 13.02 -8.91
N THR A 110 -31.75 11.95 -9.70
CA THR A 110 -31.73 10.56 -9.21
C THR A 110 -30.38 10.17 -8.63
N GLY A 111 -29.30 10.25 -9.43
CA GLY A 111 -27.97 9.83 -8.99
C GLY A 111 -27.40 10.66 -7.82
N SER A 112 -27.89 11.88 -7.63
CA SER A 112 -27.47 12.74 -6.52
C SER A 112 -28.34 12.50 -5.28
N GLY A 113 -29.66 12.68 -5.39
CA GLY A 113 -30.64 12.59 -4.31
C GLY A 113 -30.84 11.17 -3.79
N LEU A 114 -31.28 10.26 -4.68
CA LEU A 114 -31.44 8.84 -4.32
C LEU A 114 -30.10 8.21 -3.95
N GLY A 115 -29.02 8.58 -4.66
CA GLY A 115 -27.67 8.14 -4.32
C GLY A 115 -27.24 8.59 -2.91
N SER A 116 -27.56 9.82 -2.51
CA SER A 116 -27.28 10.35 -1.17
C SER A 116 -28.08 9.60 -0.09
N TYR A 117 -29.34 9.29 -0.36
CA TYR A 117 -30.17 8.47 0.53
C TYR A 117 -29.58 7.07 0.73
N LEU A 118 -29.15 6.42 -0.35
CA LEU A 118 -28.53 5.09 -0.27
C LEU A 118 -27.22 5.12 0.52
N LEU A 119 -26.39 6.15 0.36
CA LEU A 119 -25.14 6.29 1.13
C LEU A 119 -25.41 6.34 2.64
N GLU A 120 -26.40 7.12 3.08
CA GLU A 120 -26.78 7.17 4.51
C GLU A 120 -27.26 5.78 5.00
N ARG A 121 -28.20 5.17 4.28
CA ARG A 121 -28.84 3.93 4.71
C ARG A 121 -27.92 2.72 4.64
N LEU A 122 -27.03 2.64 3.66
CA LEU A 122 -26.02 1.58 3.57
C LEU A 122 -25.02 1.67 4.74
N ASN A 123 -24.61 2.88 5.11
CA ASN A 123 -23.71 3.08 6.25
C ASN A 123 -24.36 2.65 7.58
N ASP A 124 -25.67 2.91 7.75
CA ASP A 124 -26.40 2.50 8.95
C ASP A 124 -26.72 0.99 8.99
N ARG A 125 -27.15 0.41 7.87
CA ARG A 125 -27.54 -1.02 7.78
C ARG A 125 -26.32 -1.94 7.71
N TYR A 126 -25.24 -1.52 7.06
CA TYR A 126 -24.02 -2.30 6.83
C TYR A 126 -22.72 -1.62 7.31
N PRO A 127 -22.60 -1.23 8.59
CA PRO A 127 -21.49 -0.39 9.10
C PRO A 127 -20.10 -1.04 9.08
N LYS A 128 -20.01 -2.34 8.76
CA LYS A 128 -18.75 -3.09 8.65
C LYS A 128 -18.31 -3.32 7.20
N LYS A 129 -19.12 -2.89 6.22
CA LYS A 129 -18.89 -3.09 4.79
C LYS A 129 -18.36 -1.81 4.20
N LEU A 130 -17.48 -1.95 3.22
CA LEU A 130 -16.90 -0.78 2.55
C LEU A 130 -17.88 -0.18 1.55
N VAL A 131 -17.85 1.14 1.39
CA VAL A 131 -18.59 1.87 0.37
C VAL A 131 -17.60 2.61 -0.53
N GLU A 132 -17.42 2.11 -1.76
CA GLU A 132 -16.65 2.79 -2.81
C GLU A 132 -17.62 3.45 -3.80
N THR A 133 -17.29 4.65 -4.29
CA THR A 133 -18.10 5.31 -5.32
C THR A 133 -17.29 5.68 -6.54
N TYR A 134 -17.90 5.53 -7.72
CA TYR A 134 -17.46 6.17 -8.95
C TYR A 134 -18.39 7.35 -9.20
N SER A 135 -17.95 8.53 -8.73
CA SER A 135 -18.77 9.74 -8.73
C SER A 135 -18.38 10.63 -9.91
N VAL A 136 -19.32 10.81 -10.83
CA VAL A 136 -19.13 11.66 -12.02
C VAL A 136 -19.42 13.11 -11.66
N PHE A 137 -18.40 13.95 -11.80
CA PHE A 137 -18.47 15.40 -11.63
C PHE A 137 -18.93 16.03 -12.95
N PRO A 138 -19.83 17.02 -12.88
CA PRO A 138 -20.40 17.63 -14.08
C PRO A 138 -19.36 18.46 -14.85
N ASN A 139 -19.61 18.67 -16.14
CA ASN A 139 -18.81 19.60 -16.92
C ASN A 139 -19.08 21.03 -16.42
N GLN A 140 -18.01 21.80 -16.19
CA GLN A 140 -18.09 23.16 -15.65
C GLN A 140 -17.77 24.25 -16.69
N ASP A 141 -17.22 23.87 -17.85
CA ASP A 141 -16.85 24.81 -18.91
C ASP A 141 -18.02 25.16 -19.84
N GLU A 142 -18.99 24.26 -19.95
CA GLU A 142 -20.27 24.49 -20.62
C GLU A 142 -21.32 24.80 -19.54
N MET A 143 -22.12 25.85 -19.74
CA MET A 143 -23.30 26.05 -18.90
C MET A 143 -24.21 24.84 -19.10
N SER A 144 -24.24 23.93 -18.13
CA SER A 144 -25.21 22.85 -18.11
C SER A 144 -26.61 23.47 -18.18
N ASP A 145 -27.49 22.92 -19.02
CA ASP A 145 -28.90 23.33 -19.08
C ASP A 145 -29.59 23.26 -17.71
N VAL A 146 -29.02 22.46 -16.79
CA VAL A 146 -29.43 22.34 -15.40
C VAL A 146 -28.81 23.43 -14.53
N VAL A 147 -29.61 24.43 -14.16
CA VAL A 147 -29.19 25.57 -13.32
C VAL A 147 -29.02 25.24 -11.83
N VAL A 148 -29.68 24.17 -11.34
CA VAL A 148 -29.66 23.76 -9.92
C VAL A 148 -28.51 22.80 -9.57
N GLN A 149 -27.68 22.43 -10.55
CA GLN A 149 -26.55 21.51 -10.38
C GLN A 149 -25.64 21.82 -9.18
N PRO A 150 -25.28 23.08 -8.85
CA PRO A 150 -24.43 23.36 -7.70
C PRO A 150 -25.06 22.97 -6.35
N TYR A 151 -26.38 23.06 -6.21
CA TYR A 151 -27.10 22.61 -5.01
C TYR A 151 -27.02 21.09 -4.87
N ASN A 152 -27.37 20.37 -5.95
CA ASN A 152 -27.32 18.90 -5.98
C ASN A 152 -25.90 18.38 -5.66
N SER A 153 -24.89 19.01 -6.27
CA SER A 153 -23.49 18.62 -6.09
C SER A 153 -23.03 18.82 -4.65
N LEU A 154 -23.39 19.95 -4.01
CA LEU A 154 -22.99 20.24 -2.63
C LEU A 154 -23.63 19.26 -1.63
N LEU A 155 -24.93 19.01 -1.75
CA LEU A 155 -25.65 18.07 -0.89
C LEU A 155 -25.09 16.65 -1.00
N THR A 156 -24.76 16.23 -2.23
CA THR A 156 -24.12 14.93 -2.48
C THR A 156 -22.70 14.87 -1.93
N LEU A 157 -21.91 15.95 -2.05
CA LEU A 157 -20.55 16.01 -1.51
C LEU A 157 -20.53 15.84 0.01
N LYS A 158 -21.51 16.38 0.75
CA LYS A 158 -21.63 16.12 2.19
C LYS A 158 -21.71 14.62 2.49
N ARG A 159 -22.56 13.88 1.76
CA ARG A 159 -22.75 12.43 1.96
C ARG A 159 -21.56 11.60 1.52
N LEU A 160 -20.96 11.96 0.39
CA LEU A 160 -19.69 11.34 -0.02
C LEU A 160 -18.62 11.51 1.07
N THR A 161 -18.52 12.70 1.67
CA THR A 161 -17.52 12.99 2.73
C THR A 161 -17.76 12.21 4.03
N GLN A 162 -19.02 11.92 4.39
CA GLN A 162 -19.37 11.31 5.68
C GLN A 162 -19.65 9.82 5.62
N ASN A 163 -20.14 9.31 4.48
CA ASN A 163 -20.72 7.97 4.37
C ASN A 163 -19.99 7.07 3.36
N ALA A 164 -19.04 7.58 2.58
CA ALA A 164 -18.21 6.76 1.68
C ALA A 164 -16.80 6.54 2.26
N ASP A 165 -16.24 5.35 2.03
CA ASP A 165 -14.87 5.02 2.42
C ASP A 165 -13.85 5.45 1.35
N CYS A 166 -14.28 5.47 0.08
CA CYS A 166 -13.43 5.80 -1.07
C CYS A 166 -14.25 6.38 -2.22
N VAL A 167 -13.82 7.53 -2.75
CA VAL A 167 -14.51 8.19 -3.87
C VAL A 167 -13.53 8.33 -5.04
N VAL A 168 -13.78 7.59 -6.12
CA VAL A 168 -13.06 7.76 -7.38
C VAL A 168 -13.73 8.88 -8.18
N VAL A 169 -13.02 10.00 -8.30
CA VAL A 169 -13.53 11.20 -8.99
C VAL A 169 -13.37 11.04 -10.50
N LEU A 170 -14.49 11.14 -11.22
CA LEU A 170 -14.54 11.15 -12.68
C LEU A 170 -15.00 12.53 -13.16
N ASP A 171 -14.06 13.38 -13.60
CA ASP A 171 -14.37 14.75 -14.00
C ASP A 171 -14.70 14.85 -15.49
N ASN A 172 -15.95 15.16 -15.83
CA ASN A 172 -16.37 15.34 -17.22
C ASN A 172 -15.59 16.45 -17.93
N THR A 173 -15.16 17.51 -17.26
CA THR A 173 -14.34 18.56 -17.91
C THR A 173 -13.00 17.98 -18.38
N ALA A 174 -12.33 17.19 -17.54
CA ALA A 174 -11.07 16.54 -17.90
C ALA A 174 -11.25 15.44 -18.96
N LEU A 175 -12.32 14.65 -18.86
CA LEU A 175 -12.63 13.58 -19.81
C LEU A 175 -12.93 14.13 -21.20
N ASN A 176 -13.72 15.20 -21.30
CA ASN A 176 -13.97 15.92 -22.55
C ASN A 176 -12.65 16.46 -23.15
N ARG A 177 -11.83 17.14 -22.34
CA ARG A 177 -10.51 17.62 -22.76
C ARG A 177 -9.64 16.49 -23.30
N ILE A 178 -9.59 15.34 -22.62
CA ILE A 178 -8.81 14.17 -23.09
C ILE A 178 -9.36 13.64 -24.41
N ALA A 179 -10.67 13.51 -24.56
CA ALA A 179 -11.28 13.03 -25.80
C ALA A 179 -10.96 13.96 -26.99
N THR A 180 -11.01 15.27 -26.79
CA THR A 180 -10.69 16.25 -27.83
C THR A 180 -9.17 16.33 -28.10
N ASP A 181 -8.34 16.51 -27.08
CA ASP A 181 -6.90 16.76 -27.24
C ASP A 181 -6.11 15.50 -27.63
N ARG A 182 -6.52 14.33 -27.14
CA ARG A 182 -5.73 13.08 -27.25
C ARG A 182 -6.33 12.08 -28.21
N LEU A 183 -7.65 11.95 -28.23
CA LEU A 183 -8.34 11.04 -29.14
C LEU A 183 -8.76 11.73 -30.44
N HIS A 184 -8.58 13.06 -30.53
CA HIS A 184 -8.93 13.88 -31.69
C HIS A 184 -10.41 13.76 -32.08
N ILE A 185 -11.28 13.58 -31.08
CA ILE A 185 -12.73 13.52 -31.27
C ILE A 185 -13.29 14.93 -31.13
N GLN A 186 -13.85 15.46 -32.23
CA GLN A 186 -14.60 16.72 -32.19
C GLN A 186 -15.97 16.45 -31.58
N ASN A 187 -16.37 17.24 -30.58
CA ASN A 187 -17.64 17.12 -29.84
C ASN A 187 -17.90 15.69 -29.31
N PRO A 188 -17.14 15.24 -28.29
CA PRO A 188 -17.27 13.90 -27.75
C PRO A 188 -18.69 13.64 -27.17
N SER A 189 -19.30 12.53 -27.60
CA SER A 189 -20.57 12.05 -27.06
C SER A 189 -20.39 11.34 -25.71
N PHE A 190 -21.46 11.23 -24.93
CA PHE A 190 -21.43 10.45 -23.67
C PHE A 190 -21.03 8.98 -23.88
N SER A 191 -21.34 8.37 -25.03
CA SER A 191 -20.89 7.01 -25.34
C SER A 191 -19.35 6.92 -25.40
N GLN A 192 -18.69 7.90 -26.03
CA GLN A 192 -17.23 7.96 -26.12
C GLN A 192 -16.57 8.30 -24.77
N ILE A 193 -17.16 9.19 -23.99
CA ILE A 193 -16.71 9.49 -22.62
C ILE A 193 -16.81 8.22 -21.76
N ASN A 194 -17.92 7.49 -21.87
CA ASN A 194 -18.15 6.26 -21.11
C ASN A 194 -17.17 5.14 -21.48
N GLN A 195 -16.61 5.12 -22.70
CA GLN A 195 -15.50 4.20 -23.02
C GLN A 195 -14.26 4.48 -22.18
N LEU A 196 -13.90 5.75 -21.95
CA LEU A 196 -12.80 6.10 -21.04
C LEU A 196 -13.13 5.70 -19.60
N VAL A 197 -14.34 6.02 -19.13
CA VAL A 197 -14.81 5.67 -17.79
C VAL A 197 -14.77 4.17 -17.55
N SER A 198 -15.33 3.37 -18.47
CA SER A 198 -15.32 1.90 -18.38
C SER A 198 -13.90 1.32 -18.35
N THR A 199 -12.96 1.94 -19.07
CA THR A 199 -11.54 1.54 -19.09
C THR A 199 -10.91 1.77 -17.72
N ILE A 200 -11.20 2.91 -17.08
CA ILE A 200 -10.70 3.28 -15.75
C ILE A 200 -11.30 2.35 -14.68
N MET A 201 -12.61 2.12 -14.71
CA MET A 201 -13.30 1.22 -13.78
C MET A 201 -12.80 -0.22 -13.91
N SER A 202 -12.59 -0.69 -15.14
CA SER A 202 -11.98 -2.00 -15.39
C SER A 202 -10.53 -2.05 -14.87
N ALA A 203 -9.73 -1.01 -15.13
CA ALA A 203 -8.33 -0.98 -14.73
C ALA A 203 -8.14 -0.88 -13.21
N SER A 204 -9.00 -0.15 -12.49
CA SER A 204 -8.97 0.00 -11.03
C SER A 204 -9.35 -1.29 -10.32
N THR A 205 -10.38 -1.98 -10.81
CA THR A 205 -10.83 -3.28 -10.28
C THR A 205 -9.97 -4.47 -10.74
N THR A 206 -8.87 -4.22 -11.47
CA THR A 206 -8.06 -5.30 -12.03
C THR A 206 -7.44 -6.20 -10.96
N THR A 207 -6.98 -5.64 -9.84
CA THR A 207 -6.39 -6.43 -8.74
C THR A 207 -7.42 -7.30 -8.01
N LEU A 208 -8.70 -6.95 -8.09
CA LEU A 208 -9.82 -7.73 -7.55
C LEU A 208 -10.21 -8.89 -8.49
N ARG A 209 -10.19 -8.63 -9.80
CA ARG A 209 -10.60 -9.59 -10.85
C ARG A 209 -9.49 -10.55 -11.27
N TYR A 210 -8.24 -10.13 -11.20
CA TYR A 210 -7.09 -10.98 -11.52
C TYR A 210 -6.27 -11.14 -10.23
N PRO A 211 -6.34 -12.31 -9.57
CA PRO A 211 -5.67 -12.49 -8.29
C PRO A 211 -4.16 -12.29 -8.44
N GLY A 212 -3.67 -11.23 -7.81
CA GLY A 212 -2.25 -10.92 -7.68
C GLY A 212 -1.70 -11.39 -6.33
N TYR A 213 -0.58 -10.81 -5.89
CA TYR A 213 -0.04 -11.04 -4.54
C TYR A 213 -0.28 -9.86 -3.57
N MET A 214 -0.62 -8.66 -4.07
CA MET A 214 -0.84 -7.44 -3.27
C MET A 214 -2.12 -6.72 -3.70
N ASN A 215 -2.84 -6.13 -2.72
CA ASN A 215 -4.10 -5.39 -2.91
C ASN A 215 -5.17 -6.19 -3.69
N ASN A 216 -5.31 -7.48 -3.35
CA ASN A 216 -6.30 -8.39 -3.94
C ASN A 216 -7.72 -8.19 -3.37
N ASP A 217 -7.82 -7.36 -2.34
CA ASP A 217 -9.06 -6.97 -1.68
C ASP A 217 -9.19 -5.44 -1.73
N LEU A 218 -10.44 -4.98 -1.75
CA LEU A 218 -10.80 -3.57 -1.74
C LEU A 218 -10.30 -2.89 -0.47
N ILE A 219 -10.32 -3.62 0.66
CA ILE A 219 -9.76 -3.16 1.94
C ILE A 219 -8.26 -2.82 1.80
N GLY A 220 -7.47 -3.70 1.17
CA GLY A 220 -6.05 -3.47 0.96
C GLY A 220 -5.78 -2.27 0.03
N LEU A 221 -6.57 -2.14 -1.03
CA LEU A 221 -6.48 -1.02 -1.96
C LEU A 221 -6.77 0.32 -1.27
N ILE A 222 -7.89 0.44 -0.55
CA ILE A 222 -8.29 1.66 0.16
C ILE A 222 -7.28 2.01 1.26
N ALA A 223 -6.88 1.05 2.09
CA ALA A 223 -5.94 1.27 3.19
C ALA A 223 -4.56 1.78 2.73
N SER A 224 -4.20 1.51 1.47
CA SER A 224 -2.94 1.97 0.86
C SER A 224 -2.99 3.41 0.35
N LEU A 225 -4.16 3.85 -0.11
CA LEU A 225 -4.39 5.14 -0.76
C LEU A 225 -4.93 6.21 0.19
N ILE A 226 -5.63 5.79 1.25
CA ILE A 226 -6.39 6.67 2.13
C ILE A 226 -5.86 6.48 3.56
N PRO A 227 -4.83 7.24 3.95
CA PRO A 227 -4.28 7.18 5.31
C PRO A 227 -5.14 7.92 6.34
N THR A 228 -5.97 8.88 5.88
CA THR A 228 -6.88 9.68 6.70
C THR A 228 -8.31 9.52 6.15
N PRO A 229 -9.28 9.09 6.97
CA PRO A 229 -10.61 8.70 6.48
C PRO A 229 -11.36 9.78 5.70
N ARG A 230 -11.21 11.07 6.05
CA ARG A 230 -11.92 12.17 5.36
C ARG A 230 -11.29 12.54 4.00
N LEU A 231 -9.99 12.29 3.81
CA LEU A 231 -9.29 12.63 2.57
C LEU A 231 -9.31 11.44 1.61
N HIS A 232 -10.50 11.00 1.22
CA HIS A 232 -10.71 9.77 0.45
C HIS A 232 -11.07 9.99 -1.04
N PHE A 233 -10.94 11.22 -1.54
CA PHE A 233 -11.17 11.53 -2.95
C PHE A 233 -9.94 11.25 -3.80
N LEU A 234 -10.06 10.28 -4.70
CA LEU A 234 -8.98 9.81 -5.56
C LEU A 234 -9.11 10.39 -6.96
N MET A 235 -7.99 10.90 -7.49
CA MET A 235 -7.86 11.21 -8.90
C MET A 235 -7.32 10.01 -9.67
N THR A 236 -7.74 9.90 -10.92
CA THR A 236 -7.26 8.86 -11.83
C THR A 236 -6.39 9.44 -12.93
N GLY A 237 -5.44 8.64 -13.41
CA GLY A 237 -4.71 8.93 -14.63
C GLY A 237 -4.41 7.67 -15.41
N TYR A 238 -4.48 7.72 -16.73
CA TYR A 238 -4.35 6.52 -17.55
C TYR A 238 -3.38 6.71 -18.70
N THR A 239 -2.67 5.64 -19.05
CA THR A 239 -1.81 5.61 -20.24
C THR A 239 -1.74 4.17 -20.78
N PRO A 240 -1.75 3.96 -22.09
CA PRO A 240 -1.79 4.95 -23.18
C PRO A 240 -3.19 5.52 -23.43
N LEU A 241 -3.25 6.78 -23.86
CA LEU A 241 -4.44 7.45 -24.38
C LEU A 241 -4.19 7.69 -25.87
N THR A 242 -4.53 6.70 -26.70
CA THR A 242 -4.36 6.70 -28.16
C THR A 242 -5.49 5.91 -28.78
N THR A 243 -5.98 6.32 -29.95
CA THR A 243 -6.92 5.54 -30.75
C THR A 243 -6.18 4.40 -31.47
N ASP A 244 -6.90 3.32 -31.80
CA ASP A 244 -6.35 2.14 -32.47
C ASP A 244 -5.74 2.43 -33.86
N GLN A 245 -5.96 3.63 -34.43
CA GLN A 245 -5.39 4.03 -35.71
C GLN A 245 -3.95 4.57 -35.60
N SER A 246 -3.47 4.96 -34.42
CA SER A 246 -2.12 5.51 -34.24
C SER A 246 -1.10 4.45 -33.78
N VAL A 247 -1.07 3.29 -34.45
CA VAL A 247 -0.14 2.17 -34.16
C VAL A 247 1.28 2.44 -34.72
N ALA A 248 1.48 3.56 -35.40
CA ALA A 248 2.77 3.91 -35.99
C ALA A 248 3.84 4.14 -34.91
N SER A 249 4.75 3.16 -34.79
CA SER A 249 6.01 3.20 -34.02
C SER A 249 5.91 3.14 -32.49
N VAL A 250 5.23 2.13 -31.93
CA VAL A 250 5.37 1.86 -30.47
C VAL A 250 6.78 1.34 -30.17
N ARG A 251 7.70 2.27 -29.93
CA ARG A 251 8.98 2.05 -29.25
C ARG A 251 8.71 1.17 -28.02
N LYS A 252 9.56 0.18 -27.73
CA LYS A 252 9.47 -0.64 -26.50
C LYS A 252 9.25 0.29 -25.30
N THR A 253 8.02 0.34 -24.80
CA THR A 253 7.63 1.24 -23.71
C THR A 253 8.03 0.55 -22.42
N THR A 254 8.93 1.18 -21.66
CA THR A 254 9.40 0.63 -20.39
C THR A 254 8.45 0.99 -19.24
N VAL A 255 8.54 0.26 -18.13
CA VAL A 255 7.80 0.57 -16.88
C VAL A 255 8.02 2.03 -16.45
N LEU A 256 9.28 2.48 -16.53
CA LEU A 256 9.64 3.86 -16.22
C LEU A 256 8.94 4.88 -17.13
N ASP A 257 8.75 4.56 -18.41
CA ASP A 257 8.03 5.44 -19.33
C ASP A 257 6.56 5.53 -18.97
N VAL A 258 5.93 4.41 -18.63
CA VAL A 258 4.53 4.36 -18.18
C VAL A 258 4.36 5.19 -16.91
N MET A 259 5.16 4.93 -15.86
CA MET A 259 5.05 5.66 -14.60
C MET A 259 5.34 7.16 -14.76
N ARG A 260 6.30 7.54 -15.61
CA ARG A 260 6.55 8.97 -15.92
C ARG A 260 5.38 9.62 -16.65
N ARG A 261 4.72 8.90 -17.56
CA ARG A 261 3.53 9.39 -18.27
C ARG A 261 2.36 9.54 -17.30
N LEU A 262 2.15 8.60 -16.37
CA LEU A 262 1.07 8.69 -15.38
C LEU A 262 1.14 9.96 -14.52
N LEU A 263 2.34 10.39 -14.14
CA LEU A 263 2.55 11.62 -13.38
C LEU A 263 2.40 12.91 -14.22
N GLN A 264 2.23 12.82 -15.55
CA GLN A 264 2.06 14.01 -16.38
C GLN A 264 0.61 14.53 -16.27
N PRO A 265 0.40 15.83 -15.99
CA PRO A 265 -0.95 16.39 -15.80
C PRO A 265 -1.93 16.15 -16.95
N LYS A 266 -1.41 15.98 -18.18
CA LYS A 266 -2.22 15.71 -19.38
C LYS A 266 -2.89 14.32 -19.40
N ASN A 267 -2.38 13.38 -18.59
CA ASN A 267 -2.94 12.04 -18.46
C ASN A 267 -3.80 11.91 -17.20
N VAL A 268 -3.88 12.96 -16.37
CA VAL A 268 -4.74 13.02 -15.19
C VAL A 268 -6.14 13.45 -15.62
N MET A 269 -7.13 12.68 -15.19
CA MET A 269 -8.54 12.78 -15.58
C MET A 269 -9.34 13.68 -14.64
N VAL A 270 -8.67 14.67 -14.02
CA VAL A 270 -9.27 15.64 -13.12
C VAL A 270 -8.72 17.04 -13.41
N SER A 271 -9.60 18.01 -13.61
CA SER A 271 -9.28 19.40 -13.96
C SER A 271 -9.02 20.23 -12.72
N THR A 272 -7.78 20.16 -12.25
CA THR A 272 -7.32 20.94 -11.10
C THR A 272 -6.65 22.22 -11.55
N GLY A 273 -6.90 23.31 -10.82
CA GLY A 273 -6.26 24.59 -11.07
C GLY A 273 -4.75 24.49 -10.82
N ARG A 274 -3.93 25.02 -11.73
CA ARG A 274 -2.50 25.21 -11.46
C ARG A 274 -2.32 26.50 -10.68
N ASP A 275 -2.80 26.53 -9.45
CA ASP A 275 -2.51 27.68 -8.62
C ASP A 275 -1.03 27.62 -8.20
N ARG A 276 -0.26 28.64 -8.56
CA ARG A 276 1.18 28.71 -8.26
C ARG A 276 1.45 29.07 -6.80
N GLN A 277 0.41 29.44 -6.05
CA GLN A 277 0.48 29.93 -4.69
C GLN A 277 0.36 28.82 -3.63
N THR A 278 -0.37 27.74 -3.93
CA THR A 278 -0.58 26.59 -3.03
C THR A 278 0.33 25.42 -3.41
N ASN A 279 1.22 25.01 -2.50
CA ASN A 279 2.06 23.83 -2.66
C ASN A 279 1.24 22.54 -2.45
N HIS A 280 0.48 22.15 -3.47
CA HIS A 280 -0.20 20.87 -3.46
C HIS A 280 0.81 19.71 -3.52
N CYS A 281 0.44 18.62 -2.86
CA CYS A 281 1.23 17.42 -2.73
C CYS A 281 0.38 16.15 -2.78
N TYR A 282 1.02 15.05 -3.17
CA TYR A 282 0.50 13.69 -3.14
C TYR A 282 0.51 13.16 -1.70
N ILE A 283 -0.63 12.64 -1.26
CA ILE A 283 -0.76 11.85 -0.03
C ILE A 283 -0.30 10.41 -0.31
N ALA A 284 -0.84 9.80 -1.37
CA ALA A 284 -0.51 8.45 -1.79
C ALA A 284 -0.70 8.27 -3.31
N ILE A 285 0.04 7.33 -3.89
CA ILE A 285 -0.09 6.94 -5.31
C ILE A 285 -0.06 5.42 -5.42
N LEU A 286 -1.03 4.85 -6.12
CA LEU A 286 -1.05 3.46 -6.56
C LEU A 286 -1.00 3.44 -8.10
N ASN A 287 0.03 2.81 -8.65
CA ASN A 287 0.12 2.56 -10.08
C ASN A 287 -0.20 1.10 -10.39
N ILE A 288 -1.31 0.84 -11.07
CA ILE A 288 -1.68 -0.48 -11.59
C ILE A 288 -1.10 -0.58 -13.00
N ILE A 289 -0.06 -1.38 -13.18
CA ILE A 289 0.61 -1.59 -14.47
C ILE A 289 0.15 -2.93 -15.03
N GLN A 290 -0.46 -2.90 -16.21
CA GLN A 290 -1.00 -4.09 -16.85
C GLN A 290 -0.14 -4.46 -18.07
N GLY A 291 0.35 -5.69 -18.11
CA GLY A 291 1.11 -6.22 -19.24
C GLY A 291 2.32 -7.06 -18.84
N GLU A 292 3.14 -7.40 -19.82
CA GLU A 292 4.35 -8.19 -19.60
C GLU A 292 5.46 -7.29 -19.04
N VAL A 293 5.67 -7.35 -17.73
CA VAL A 293 6.60 -6.49 -17.00
C VAL A 293 7.58 -7.31 -16.17
N ASP A 294 8.86 -6.95 -16.24
CA ASP A 294 9.91 -7.44 -15.35
C ASP A 294 9.84 -6.72 -13.98
N PRO A 295 9.53 -7.44 -12.87
CA PRO A 295 9.43 -6.86 -11.54
C PRO A 295 10.70 -6.11 -11.09
N THR A 296 11.89 -6.51 -11.57
CA THR A 296 13.14 -5.84 -11.19
C THR A 296 13.25 -4.41 -11.74
N GLN A 297 12.52 -4.10 -12.82
CA GLN A 297 12.48 -2.75 -13.39
C GLN A 297 11.57 -1.80 -12.62
N VAL A 298 10.59 -2.33 -11.89
CA VAL A 298 9.63 -1.55 -11.09
C VAL A 298 10.36 -0.80 -9.99
N HIS A 299 11.20 -1.49 -9.24
CA HIS A 299 11.93 -0.89 -8.12
C HIS A 299 12.91 0.20 -8.59
N LYS A 300 13.65 -0.07 -9.67
CA LYS A 300 14.51 0.93 -10.33
C LYS A 300 13.73 2.15 -10.81
N SER A 301 12.49 1.94 -11.27
CA SER A 301 11.62 3.02 -11.76
C SER A 301 11.13 3.90 -10.60
N LEU A 302 10.70 3.27 -9.50
CA LEU A 302 10.30 3.96 -8.27
C LEU A 302 11.44 4.79 -7.69
N GLN A 303 12.64 4.23 -7.62
CA GLN A 303 13.83 4.94 -7.15
C GLN A 303 14.12 6.18 -8.00
N ARG A 304 14.08 6.07 -9.33
CA ARG A 304 14.31 7.20 -10.24
C ARG A 304 13.26 8.31 -10.10
N ILE A 305 12.00 7.95 -9.84
CA ILE A 305 10.93 8.93 -9.61
C ILE A 305 11.19 9.72 -8.33
N ARG A 306 11.62 9.04 -7.27
CA ARG A 306 12.00 9.65 -5.98
C ARG A 306 13.23 10.56 -6.13
N GLU A 307 14.30 10.07 -6.75
CA GLU A 307 15.55 10.84 -6.95
C GLU A 307 15.32 12.12 -7.77
N ARG A 308 14.47 12.05 -8.80
CA ARG A 308 14.15 13.19 -9.66
C ARG A 308 13.09 14.13 -9.08
N LYS A 309 12.50 13.79 -7.94
CA LYS A 309 11.41 14.55 -7.28
C LYS A 309 10.29 14.91 -8.26
N LEU A 310 9.90 13.96 -9.12
CA LEU A 310 8.86 14.18 -10.14
C LEU A 310 7.45 14.36 -9.54
N ALA A 311 7.28 13.95 -8.28
CA ALA A 311 6.06 14.11 -7.51
C ALA A 311 6.43 14.75 -6.16
N ASN A 312 5.67 15.76 -5.76
CA ASN A 312 5.77 16.40 -4.46
C ASN A 312 4.86 15.65 -3.48
N PHE A 313 5.39 15.13 -2.37
CA PHE A 313 4.61 14.37 -1.40
C PHE A 313 4.39 15.16 -0.12
N ILE A 314 3.38 14.77 0.65
CA ILE A 314 3.14 15.30 1.99
C ILE A 314 4.41 15.20 2.85
N PRO A 315 4.68 16.22 3.69
CA PRO A 315 5.85 16.23 4.57
C PRO A 315 5.70 15.32 5.80
N TRP A 316 4.48 14.89 6.08
CA TRP A 316 4.12 13.92 7.10
C TRP A 316 3.65 12.63 6.43
N GLY A 317 3.58 11.51 7.14
CA GLY A 317 3.02 10.30 6.54
C GLY A 317 3.11 9.09 7.47
N PRO A 318 2.17 8.14 7.39
CA PRO A 318 2.26 6.96 8.21
C PRO A 318 3.43 6.10 7.69
N ALA A 319 4.46 5.91 8.51
CA ALA A 319 5.45 4.89 8.19
C ALA A 319 4.74 3.52 8.06
N SER A 320 5.12 2.76 7.05
CA SER A 320 4.46 1.52 6.70
C SER A 320 5.26 0.31 7.17
N ILE A 321 4.54 -0.72 7.63
CA ILE A 321 5.11 -2.05 7.81
C ILE A 321 4.97 -2.74 6.46
N GLN A 322 6.10 -2.99 5.80
CA GLN A 322 6.12 -3.84 4.62
C GLN A 322 6.14 -5.30 5.05
N VAL A 323 5.44 -6.14 4.31
CA VAL A 323 5.42 -7.59 4.55
C VAL A 323 5.81 -8.29 3.26
N ALA A 324 6.87 -9.09 3.33
CA ALA A 324 7.30 -9.96 2.25
C ALA A 324 6.92 -11.40 2.62
N LEU A 325 6.12 -12.05 1.77
CA LEU A 325 5.83 -13.47 1.89
C LEU A 325 6.88 -14.26 1.12
N SER A 326 7.41 -15.32 1.72
CA SER A 326 8.35 -16.20 1.04
C SER A 326 8.08 -17.67 1.38
N ARG A 327 8.45 -18.56 0.46
CA ARG A 327 8.35 -20.00 0.68
C ARG A 327 9.45 -20.43 1.65
N LYS A 328 9.14 -21.42 2.49
CA LYS A 328 10.16 -22.06 3.31
C LYS A 328 11.11 -22.85 2.42
N SER A 329 12.38 -22.90 2.82
CA SER A 329 13.35 -23.76 2.15
C SER A 329 12.96 -25.23 2.36
N PRO A 330 12.90 -26.05 1.29
CA PRO A 330 12.62 -27.48 1.43
C PRO A 330 13.75 -28.25 2.14
N TYR A 331 14.93 -27.64 2.27
CA TYR A 331 16.12 -28.26 2.87
C TYR A 331 16.22 -28.04 4.39
N LEU A 332 15.26 -27.32 4.98
CA LEU A 332 15.26 -27.01 6.41
C LEU A 332 14.09 -27.69 7.10
N PRO A 333 14.33 -28.71 7.95
CA PRO A 333 13.29 -29.29 8.77
C PRO A 333 12.86 -28.23 9.80
N SER A 334 11.59 -27.81 9.73
CA SER A 334 11.01 -26.89 10.71
C SER A 334 9.66 -27.45 11.17
N ALA A 335 9.51 -27.64 12.47
CA ALA A 335 8.26 -28.12 13.08
C ALA A 335 7.10 -27.12 12.94
N HIS A 336 7.39 -25.84 12.67
CA HIS A 336 6.39 -24.77 12.62
C HIS A 336 5.94 -24.51 11.18
N ARG A 337 4.63 -24.35 10.94
CA ARG A 337 4.09 -24.02 9.60
C ARG A 337 4.48 -22.61 9.13
N VAL A 338 4.54 -21.64 10.05
CA VAL A 338 4.83 -20.23 9.75
C VAL A 338 5.93 -19.70 10.65
N SER A 339 6.94 -19.04 10.07
CA SER A 339 7.99 -18.29 10.76
C SER A 339 8.02 -16.84 10.26
N GLY A 340 8.61 -15.94 11.02
CA GLY A 340 8.74 -14.53 10.66
C GLY A 340 10.07 -13.96 11.11
N LEU A 341 10.67 -13.14 10.24
CA LEU A 341 11.79 -12.25 10.56
C LEU A 341 11.30 -10.81 10.42
N MET A 342 11.63 -9.97 11.38
CA MET A 342 11.48 -8.51 11.30
C MET A 342 12.86 -7.90 11.10
N MET A 343 12.97 -7.01 10.12
CA MET A 343 14.05 -6.04 10.00
C MET A 343 13.43 -4.67 10.21
N ALA A 344 13.97 -3.86 11.10
CA ALA A 344 13.39 -2.57 11.44
C ALA A 344 14.45 -1.49 11.57
N ASN A 345 14.14 -0.31 11.02
CA ASN A 345 14.88 0.90 11.29
C ASN A 345 14.18 1.61 12.44
N HIS A 346 14.86 1.76 13.58
CA HIS A 346 14.25 2.26 14.81
C HIS A 346 15.18 3.27 15.48
N THR A 347 14.62 4.39 15.92
CA THR A 347 15.40 5.49 16.53
C THR A 347 16.15 5.09 17.79
N ASN A 348 15.68 4.05 18.50
CA ASN A 348 16.36 3.49 19.68
C ASN A 348 17.70 2.81 19.35
N ILE A 349 18.04 2.60 18.08
CA ILE A 349 19.37 2.07 17.72
C ILE A 349 20.50 3.02 18.15
N SER A 350 20.20 4.30 18.35
CA SER A 350 21.12 5.28 18.93
C SER A 350 21.53 4.99 20.37
N SER A 351 20.74 4.21 21.14
CA SER A 351 21.06 3.83 22.51
C SER A 351 21.98 2.61 22.62
N VAL A 352 22.31 1.97 21.49
CA VAL A 352 23.24 0.83 21.46
C VAL A 352 24.64 1.35 21.79
N SER A 353 24.98 1.34 23.07
CA SER A 353 26.28 1.78 23.58
C SER A 353 27.39 0.80 23.25
N VAL A 354 28.55 1.32 22.90
CA VAL A 354 29.77 0.53 22.63
C VAL A 354 30.72 0.54 23.83
N PHE A 355 30.38 1.31 24.87
CA PHE A 355 31.24 1.61 26.01
C PHE A 355 30.52 1.21 27.31
N PRO A 356 31.03 0.24 28.09
CA PRO A 356 30.50 -0.08 29.41
C PRO A 356 30.91 0.99 30.44
N LEU A 357 29.94 1.47 31.23
CA LEU A 357 30.14 2.37 32.37
C LEU A 357 30.38 1.54 33.66
N ASN A 358 31.62 1.54 34.16
CA ASN A 358 32.05 1.21 35.53
C ASN A 358 31.69 -0.17 36.16
N ARG A 359 32.71 -1.04 36.38
CA ARG A 359 33.25 -1.51 37.68
C ARG A 359 34.19 -2.72 37.47
N ARG A 360 35.28 -2.79 38.25
CA ARG A 360 36.37 -3.77 38.16
C ARG A 360 35.97 -5.16 38.67
N GLN A 361 36.10 -6.19 37.84
CA GLN A 361 36.53 -7.57 38.18
C GLN A 361 36.81 -8.37 36.89
N PRO A 362 37.74 -9.35 36.87
CA PRO A 362 38.14 -10.05 35.64
C PRO A 362 37.45 -11.42 35.48
N GLN A 363 37.06 -11.79 34.24
CA GLN A 363 37.43 -13.05 33.57
C GLN A 363 36.62 -13.33 32.27
N MET A 364 37.37 -13.59 31.18
CA MET A 364 37.16 -14.50 30.03
C MET A 364 36.61 -13.99 28.68
N HIS A 365 37.58 -13.78 27.76
CA HIS A 365 37.75 -14.33 26.40
C HIS A 365 36.85 -13.89 25.23
N LEU A 366 37.46 -13.04 24.39
CA LEU A 366 36.98 -12.47 23.13
C LEU A 366 37.43 -13.32 21.92
N LEU A 367 36.53 -13.97 21.18
CA LEU A 367 36.74 -14.32 19.75
C LEU A 367 35.44 -14.89 19.11
N LEU A 368 34.96 -14.23 18.06
CA LEU A 368 34.08 -14.86 17.05
C LEU A 368 34.91 -15.92 16.30
N VAL A 369 35.04 -17.12 16.86
CA VAL A 369 35.60 -18.28 16.15
C VAL A 369 34.46 -19.00 15.46
N PHE A 370 34.35 -18.82 14.14
CA PHE A 370 33.50 -19.64 13.30
C PHE A 370 34.12 -21.05 13.20
N HIS A 371 33.90 -21.92 14.18
CA HIS A 371 34.31 -23.33 14.06
C HIS A 371 33.49 -23.99 12.95
N ALA A 372 34.15 -24.69 12.02
CA ALA A 372 33.51 -25.40 10.90
C ALA A 372 32.38 -26.35 11.36
N ALA A 373 32.48 -26.90 12.59
CA ALA A 373 31.48 -27.78 13.18
C ALA A 373 30.20 -27.07 13.69
N ALA A 374 30.20 -25.74 13.82
CA ALA A 374 29.03 -24.95 14.23
C ALA A 374 28.15 -24.51 13.05
N PHE A 375 28.58 -24.75 11.81
CA PHE A 375 27.83 -24.41 10.61
C PHE A 375 26.75 -25.45 10.34
N SER A 376 25.53 -25.10 10.74
CA SER A 376 24.33 -25.89 10.47
C SER A 376 24.07 -26.05 8.96
N PRO A 377 23.28 -27.07 8.54
CA PRO A 377 22.80 -27.23 7.17
C PRO A 377 22.10 -25.99 6.57
N LEU A 378 21.69 -25.01 7.40
CA LEU A 378 21.19 -23.69 6.97
C LEU A 378 22.18 -22.95 6.07
N LEU A 379 23.48 -22.95 6.39
CA LEU A 379 24.51 -22.26 5.60
C LEU A 379 24.93 -23.05 4.34
N ALA A 380 24.81 -24.38 4.36
CA ALA A 380 24.95 -25.18 3.13
C ALA A 380 23.88 -24.80 2.08
N SER A 381 22.66 -24.44 2.51
CA SER A 381 21.61 -23.92 1.61
C SER A 381 21.96 -22.54 1.01
N LEU A 382 22.76 -21.72 1.71
CA LEU A 382 23.27 -20.44 1.20
C LEU A 382 24.39 -20.66 0.18
N CYS A 383 25.27 -21.64 0.41
CA CYS A 383 26.41 -21.94 -0.46
C CYS A 383 26.02 -22.56 -1.81
N TRP A 384 24.90 -23.30 -1.92
CA TRP A 384 24.50 -23.95 -3.17
C TRP A 384 24.19 -22.98 -4.34
N TRP A 385 23.80 -21.75 -4.04
CA TRP A 385 23.52 -20.72 -5.06
C TRP A 385 24.74 -19.84 -5.39
N TRP A 386 25.75 -19.87 -4.54
CA TRP A 386 26.92 -19.01 -4.63
C TRP A 386 28.05 -19.83 -5.19
N ARG A 387 28.59 -19.46 -6.36
CA ARG A 387 29.57 -20.27 -7.11
C ARG A 387 30.52 -21.04 -6.17
N PRO A 388 30.61 -22.38 -6.27
CA PRO A 388 31.04 -23.23 -5.14
C PRO A 388 32.52 -23.11 -4.76
N THR A 389 33.34 -22.41 -5.55
CA THR A 389 34.80 -22.54 -5.50
C THR A 389 35.51 -21.59 -4.53
N LEU A 390 34.90 -20.47 -4.09
CA LEU A 390 35.53 -19.53 -3.15
C LEU A 390 34.94 -19.58 -1.73
N SER A 391 33.65 -19.84 -1.61
CA SER A 391 32.94 -19.91 -0.31
C SER A 391 33.32 -21.15 0.50
N LEU A 392 33.57 -22.30 -0.16
CA LEU A 392 34.04 -23.52 0.50
C LEU A 392 35.44 -23.35 1.14
N LEU A 393 36.29 -22.50 0.56
CA LEU A 393 37.66 -22.28 1.05
C LEU A 393 37.69 -21.44 2.33
N CYS A 394 36.78 -20.48 2.48
CA CYS A 394 36.65 -19.66 3.71
C CYS A 394 36.01 -20.45 4.86
N LEU A 395 35.13 -21.41 4.56
CA LEU A 395 34.46 -22.28 5.54
C LEU A 395 35.41 -23.27 6.23
N LEU A 396 36.54 -23.62 5.61
CA LEU A 396 37.52 -24.58 6.13
C LEU A 396 38.53 -23.97 7.12
N LEU A 397 38.59 -22.64 7.28
CA LEU A 397 39.73 -21.97 7.92
C LEU A 397 39.45 -21.24 9.25
N GLY A 398 38.27 -21.38 9.85
CA GLY A 398 38.02 -20.77 11.18
C GLY A 398 38.07 -19.24 11.18
N LEU A 399 37.74 -18.59 10.06
CA LEU A 399 37.90 -17.16 9.85
C LEU A 399 36.82 -16.34 10.57
N SER A 400 37.21 -15.22 11.18
CA SER A 400 36.35 -14.28 11.93
C SER A 400 35.52 -13.32 11.06
N TRP A 401 35.51 -13.53 9.73
CA TRP A 401 34.81 -12.69 8.74
C TRP A 401 34.43 -13.51 7.51
N ILE A 402 33.33 -13.15 6.84
CA ILE A 402 32.88 -13.76 5.58
C ILE A 402 32.52 -12.64 4.59
N LEU A 403 33.23 -12.57 3.46
CA LEU A 403 32.89 -11.69 2.33
C LEU A 403 32.21 -12.50 1.23
N SER A 404 31.16 -11.90 0.67
CA SER A 404 30.15 -12.59 -0.10
C SER A 404 29.72 -11.75 -1.30
N CYS A 405 29.82 -12.29 -2.52
CA CYS A 405 29.31 -11.63 -3.72
C CYS A 405 27.89 -12.11 -4.03
N LEU A 406 26.92 -11.19 -4.04
CA LEU A 406 25.55 -11.50 -4.48
C LEU A 406 25.45 -11.41 -6.00
N CYS A 407 25.51 -12.57 -6.64
CA CYS A 407 25.20 -12.74 -8.05
C CYS A 407 23.80 -13.38 -8.16
N SER A 408 22.79 -12.55 -8.40
CA SER A 408 21.60 -13.01 -9.13
C SER A 408 21.94 -13.01 -10.64
N ALA A 409 20.96 -13.10 -11.54
CA ALA A 409 21.16 -12.92 -12.99
C ALA A 409 21.99 -11.66 -13.37
N SER A 410 22.13 -10.69 -12.45
CA SER A 410 23.15 -9.65 -12.45
C SER A 410 23.81 -9.47 -11.07
N PHE A 411 25.05 -8.96 -11.03
CA PHE A 411 25.79 -8.64 -9.80
C PHE A 411 25.10 -7.51 -9.03
N GLN A 412 24.54 -7.78 -7.85
CA GLN A 412 23.75 -6.83 -7.07
C GLN A 412 24.59 -6.02 -6.08
N GLY A 413 25.51 -6.67 -5.37
CA GLY A 413 26.28 -6.04 -4.30
C GLY A 413 27.13 -7.04 -3.50
N PHE A 414 27.65 -6.55 -2.37
CA PHE A 414 28.46 -7.32 -1.42
C PHE A 414 27.71 -7.47 -0.10
N VAL A 415 27.81 -8.66 0.49
CA VAL A 415 27.45 -8.90 1.89
C VAL A 415 28.72 -9.18 2.70
N LEU A 416 28.83 -8.57 3.88
CA LEU A 416 29.96 -8.79 4.79
C LEU A 416 29.43 -9.16 6.17
N CYS A 417 29.88 -10.28 6.73
CA CYS A 417 29.65 -10.61 8.13
C CYS A 417 30.95 -10.42 8.92
N HIS A 418 30.93 -9.62 9.99
CA HIS A 418 32.12 -9.31 10.78
C HIS A 418 31.79 -8.85 12.21
N SER A 419 32.80 -8.91 13.09
CA SER A 419 32.74 -8.32 14.44
C SER A 419 33.24 -6.87 14.41
N ILE A 420 32.62 -5.99 15.19
CA ILE A 420 33.11 -4.60 15.34
C ILE A 420 34.25 -4.45 16.35
N ALA A 421 34.35 -5.38 17.31
CA ALA A 421 35.28 -5.29 18.44
C ALA A 421 36.56 -6.12 18.24
N GLY A 422 36.49 -7.24 17.52
CA GLY A 422 37.60 -8.17 17.32
C GLY A 422 38.66 -7.64 16.35
N GLY A 423 39.95 -7.86 16.60
CA GLY A 423 41.04 -7.27 15.81
C GLY A 423 40.98 -7.54 14.30
N THR A 424 40.79 -8.81 13.90
CA THR A 424 40.67 -9.16 12.47
C THR A 424 39.33 -8.71 11.87
N GLY A 425 38.21 -8.95 12.57
CA GLY A 425 36.88 -8.59 12.09
C GLY A 425 36.66 -7.08 11.95
N SER A 426 37.26 -6.29 12.85
CA SER A 426 37.20 -4.83 12.85
C SER A 426 38.15 -4.25 11.79
N GLY A 427 39.43 -4.63 11.83
CA GLY A 427 40.48 -4.07 10.98
C GLY A 427 40.33 -4.45 9.50
N LEU A 428 40.29 -5.75 9.20
CA LEU A 428 40.14 -6.23 7.82
C LEU A 428 38.74 -5.91 7.27
N GLY A 429 37.70 -6.02 8.10
CA GLY A 429 36.34 -5.62 7.73
C GLY A 429 36.28 -4.14 7.31
N SER A 430 36.89 -3.25 8.09
CA SER A 430 36.96 -1.81 7.76
C SER A 430 37.73 -1.54 6.46
N TYR A 431 38.84 -2.23 6.25
CA TYR A 431 39.62 -2.11 5.00
C TYR A 431 38.83 -2.58 3.78
N LEU A 432 38.12 -3.70 3.88
CA LEU A 432 37.28 -4.21 2.81
C LEU A 432 36.14 -3.23 2.50
N LEU A 433 35.49 -2.66 3.51
CA LEU A 433 34.43 -1.66 3.31
C LEU A 433 34.93 -0.46 2.50
N GLU A 434 36.09 0.09 2.85
CA GLU A 434 36.71 1.19 2.09
C GLU A 434 37.03 0.77 0.65
N ARG A 435 37.69 -0.37 0.44
CA ARG A 435 38.08 -0.84 -0.90
C ARG A 435 36.91 -1.22 -1.80
N LEU A 436 35.85 -1.80 -1.24
CA LEU A 436 34.65 -2.16 -1.98
C LEU A 436 33.90 -0.91 -2.44
N ASN A 437 33.79 0.09 -1.57
CA ASN A 437 33.16 1.37 -1.90
C ASN A 437 33.95 2.12 -2.98
N ASP A 438 35.29 2.21 -2.85
CA ASP A 438 36.16 2.86 -3.84
C ASP A 438 36.10 2.19 -5.22
N ARG A 439 36.15 0.85 -5.25
CA ARG A 439 36.26 0.09 -6.50
C ARG A 439 34.91 -0.14 -7.18
N TYR A 440 33.82 -0.20 -6.41
CA TYR A 440 32.47 -0.49 -6.88
C TYR A 440 31.43 0.49 -6.33
N PRO A 441 31.55 1.81 -6.58
CA PRO A 441 30.70 2.85 -5.96
C PRO A 441 29.23 2.80 -6.36
N LYS A 442 28.86 1.96 -7.34
CA LYS A 442 27.47 1.76 -7.78
C LYS A 442 26.85 0.47 -7.23
N LYS A 443 27.56 -0.25 -6.37
CA LYS A 443 27.16 -1.56 -5.84
C LYS A 443 26.92 -1.45 -4.36
N LEU A 444 25.82 -2.04 -3.91
CA LEU A 444 25.41 -1.94 -2.53
C LEU A 444 26.29 -2.82 -1.63
N VAL A 445 26.58 -2.34 -0.43
CA VAL A 445 27.30 -3.06 0.61
C VAL A 445 26.40 -3.22 1.83
N GLU A 446 25.93 -4.44 2.06
CA GLU A 446 25.17 -4.84 3.24
C GLU A 446 26.11 -5.53 4.24
N THR A 447 25.97 -5.20 5.53
CA THR A 447 26.80 -5.79 6.59
C THR A 447 25.95 -6.43 7.68
N TYR A 448 26.39 -7.58 8.17
CA TYR A 448 25.93 -8.19 9.43
C TYR A 448 27.04 -7.95 10.46
N SER A 449 26.82 -6.94 11.30
CA SER A 449 27.83 -6.47 12.25
C SER A 449 27.47 -6.94 13.65
N VAL A 450 28.35 -7.75 14.24
CA VAL A 450 28.17 -8.25 15.61
C VAL A 450 28.76 -7.26 16.60
N PHE A 451 27.91 -6.74 17.48
CA PHE A 451 28.24 -5.82 18.56
C PHE A 451 28.64 -6.60 19.81
N PRO A 452 29.64 -6.10 20.57
CA PRO A 452 30.12 -6.77 21.76
C PRO A 452 29.04 -6.82 22.85
N ASN A 453 29.16 -7.79 23.75
CA ASN A 453 28.31 -7.85 24.94
C ASN A 453 28.58 -6.63 25.82
N GLN A 454 27.53 -5.92 26.24
CA GLN A 454 27.63 -4.74 27.10
C GLN A 454 27.69 -5.11 28.59
N ASP A 455 27.09 -6.24 28.96
CA ASP A 455 26.97 -6.69 30.36
C ASP A 455 28.27 -7.33 30.87
N GLU A 456 29.13 -7.79 29.95
CA GLU A 456 30.42 -8.42 30.26
C GLU A 456 31.57 -7.55 29.76
N MET A 457 32.48 -7.18 30.67
CA MET A 457 33.66 -6.39 30.31
C MET A 457 34.67 -7.27 29.56
N SER A 458 35.04 -6.86 28.34
CA SER A 458 36.02 -7.59 27.53
C SER A 458 37.44 -7.47 28.09
N ASP A 459 38.22 -8.55 28.06
CA ASP A 459 39.66 -8.54 28.40
C ASP A 459 40.51 -7.65 27.44
N VAL A 460 39.95 -7.26 26.29
CA VAL A 460 40.67 -6.52 25.24
C VAL A 460 40.53 -5.01 25.44
N VAL A 461 41.57 -4.39 26.00
CA VAL A 461 41.64 -2.94 26.27
C VAL A 461 41.39 -2.07 25.03
N VAL A 462 41.76 -2.55 23.85
CA VAL A 462 41.61 -1.82 22.58
C VAL A 462 40.22 -1.94 21.94
N GLN A 463 39.32 -2.75 22.50
CA GLN A 463 37.98 -2.99 21.95
C GLN A 463 37.19 -1.70 21.67
N PRO A 464 37.16 -0.69 22.57
CA PRO A 464 36.41 0.54 22.30
C PRO A 464 36.96 1.33 21.11
N TYR A 465 38.29 1.34 20.93
CA TYR A 465 38.94 1.98 19.79
C TYR A 465 38.67 1.25 18.48
N ASN A 466 38.77 -0.08 18.49
CA ASN A 466 38.42 -0.92 17.34
C ASN A 466 36.99 -0.66 16.89
N SER A 467 36.07 -0.67 17.85
CA SER A 467 34.64 -0.48 17.57
C SER A 467 34.35 0.92 17.03
N LEU A 468 34.97 1.97 17.58
CA LEU A 468 34.83 3.33 17.08
C LEU A 468 35.36 3.48 15.64
N LEU A 469 36.54 2.92 15.38
CA LEU A 469 37.14 2.96 14.05
C LEU A 469 36.27 2.23 13.03
N THR A 470 35.74 1.06 13.38
CA THR A 470 34.84 0.30 12.50
C THR A 470 33.51 1.00 12.30
N LEU A 471 32.91 1.58 13.34
CA LEU A 471 31.65 2.35 13.23
C LEU A 471 31.79 3.54 12.29
N LYS A 472 32.92 4.25 12.31
CA LYS A 472 33.20 5.30 11.32
C LYS A 472 33.07 4.77 9.89
N ARG A 473 33.65 3.60 9.59
CA ARG A 473 33.65 3.02 8.23
C ARG A 473 32.30 2.46 7.86
N LEU A 474 31.60 1.82 8.80
CA LEU A 474 30.21 1.39 8.58
C LEU A 474 29.33 2.59 8.22
N THR A 475 29.44 3.70 8.96
CA THR A 475 28.65 4.92 8.71
C THR A 475 28.95 5.57 7.35
N GLN A 476 30.18 5.44 6.84
CA GLN A 476 30.64 6.11 5.63
C GLN A 476 30.54 5.25 4.36
N ASN A 477 30.71 3.93 4.49
CA ASN A 477 30.97 3.02 3.36
C ASN A 477 29.97 1.86 3.25
N ALA A 478 29.09 1.66 4.23
CA ALA A 478 28.03 0.66 4.14
C ALA A 478 26.70 1.33 3.74
N ASP A 479 25.92 0.65 2.89
CA ASP A 479 24.57 1.08 2.53
C ASP A 479 23.52 0.57 3.50
N CYS A 480 23.82 -0.53 4.20
CA CYS A 480 22.93 -1.17 5.18
C CYS A 480 23.75 -1.91 6.24
N VAL A 481 23.45 -1.68 7.52
CA VAL A 481 24.07 -2.39 8.65
C VAL A 481 23.00 -3.09 9.46
N VAL A 482 22.98 -4.42 9.40
CA VAL A 482 22.16 -5.27 10.26
C VAL A 482 22.90 -5.47 11.58
N VAL A 483 22.36 -4.90 12.66
CA VAL A 483 22.94 -4.95 13.99
C VAL A 483 22.52 -6.24 14.69
N LEU A 484 23.54 -6.98 15.16
CA LEU A 484 23.40 -8.17 15.98
C LEU A 484 24.11 -7.93 17.30
N ASP A 485 23.36 -7.81 18.40
CA ASP A 485 23.93 -7.51 19.71
C ASP A 485 24.06 -8.77 20.56
N ASN A 486 25.30 -9.10 20.95
CA ASN A 486 25.58 -10.26 21.79
C ASN A 486 24.83 -10.22 23.13
N THR A 487 24.58 -9.03 23.68
CA THR A 487 23.80 -8.84 24.92
C THR A 487 22.38 -9.38 24.76
N ALA A 488 21.70 -9.00 23.67
CA ALA A 488 20.35 -9.46 23.37
C ALA A 488 20.31 -10.93 22.93
N LEU A 489 21.31 -11.39 22.17
CA LEU A 489 21.40 -12.79 21.75
C LEU A 489 21.58 -13.73 22.95
N ASN A 490 22.44 -13.36 23.91
CA ASN A 490 22.61 -14.08 25.18
C ASN A 490 21.30 -14.13 25.97
N ARG A 491 20.66 -12.98 26.17
CA ARG A 491 19.35 -12.90 26.85
C ARG A 491 18.31 -13.79 26.19
N ILE A 492 18.24 -13.81 24.86
CA ILE A 492 17.30 -14.65 24.12
C ILE A 492 17.60 -16.14 24.31
N ALA A 493 18.87 -16.53 24.26
CA ALA A 493 19.27 -17.92 24.48
C ALA A 493 18.94 -18.40 25.90
N THR A 494 19.15 -17.56 26.91
CA THR A 494 18.84 -17.91 28.30
C THR A 494 17.34 -17.86 28.59
N ASP A 495 16.64 -16.79 28.22
CA ASP A 495 15.24 -16.56 28.61
C ASP A 495 14.23 -17.35 27.76
N ARG A 496 14.51 -17.55 26.46
CA ARG A 496 13.54 -18.13 25.51
C ARG A 496 13.89 -19.56 25.12
N LEU A 497 15.17 -19.84 24.92
CA LEU A 497 15.64 -21.19 24.57
C LEU A 497 15.96 -22.03 25.81
N HIS A 498 15.93 -21.43 27.01
CA HIS A 498 16.22 -22.08 28.29
C HIS A 498 17.60 -22.75 28.31
N ILE A 499 18.57 -22.18 27.60
CA ILE A 499 19.95 -22.65 27.56
C ILE A 499 20.70 -21.99 28.72
N GLN A 500 21.07 -22.80 29.71
CA GLN A 500 21.95 -22.36 30.79
C GLN A 500 23.37 -22.20 30.22
N ASN A 501 23.90 -20.96 30.25
CA ASN A 501 25.20 -20.57 29.68
C ASN A 501 25.36 -20.90 28.19
N PRO A 502 24.82 -20.06 27.29
CA PRO A 502 24.88 -20.30 25.85
C PRO A 502 26.32 -20.30 25.34
N SER A 503 26.69 -21.36 24.60
CA SER A 503 27.96 -21.41 23.88
C SER A 503 27.93 -20.51 22.64
N PHE A 504 29.11 -20.03 22.21
CA PHE A 504 29.22 -19.25 20.97
C PHE A 504 28.70 -20.01 19.73
N SER A 505 28.79 -21.34 19.70
CA SER A 505 28.21 -22.16 18.63
C SER A 505 26.70 -21.98 18.54
N GLN A 506 25.99 -21.99 19.68
CA GLN A 506 24.54 -21.80 19.74
C GLN A 506 24.12 -20.37 19.37
N ILE A 507 24.89 -19.36 19.78
CA ILE A 507 24.67 -17.97 19.37
C ILE A 507 24.87 -17.81 17.86
N ASN A 508 25.92 -18.41 17.31
CA ASN A 508 26.20 -18.39 15.87
C ASN A 508 25.10 -19.10 15.06
N GLN A 509 24.43 -20.12 15.61
CA GLN A 509 23.26 -20.73 14.98
C GLN A 509 22.08 -19.75 14.88
N LEU A 510 21.85 -18.92 15.90
CA LEU A 510 20.83 -17.85 15.84
C LEU A 510 21.18 -16.83 14.77
N VAL A 511 22.43 -16.36 14.72
CA VAL A 511 22.92 -15.44 13.70
C VAL A 511 22.76 -16.03 12.30
N SER A 512 23.13 -17.29 12.10
CA SER A 512 22.96 -18.03 10.84
C SER A 512 21.50 -18.10 10.41
N THR A 513 20.58 -18.35 11.35
CA THR A 513 19.14 -18.40 11.08
C THR A 513 18.63 -17.04 10.61
N ILE A 514 19.06 -15.95 11.25
CA ILE A 514 18.69 -14.57 10.87
C ILE A 514 19.22 -14.23 9.48
N MET A 515 20.50 -14.49 9.21
CA MET A 515 21.11 -14.24 7.89
C MET A 515 20.44 -15.05 6.77
N SER A 516 20.06 -16.29 7.06
CA SER A 516 19.28 -17.11 6.13
C SER A 516 17.90 -16.50 5.90
N ALA A 517 17.20 -16.11 6.97
CA ALA A 517 15.87 -15.53 6.88
C ALA A 517 15.83 -14.19 6.14
N SER A 518 16.79 -13.30 6.35
CA SER A 518 16.86 -11.97 5.71
C SER A 518 17.12 -12.07 4.21
N THR A 519 17.96 -13.03 3.80
CA THR A 519 18.28 -13.28 2.38
C THR A 519 17.28 -14.21 1.69
N THR A 520 16.19 -14.60 2.35
CA THR A 520 15.22 -15.56 1.79
C THR A 520 14.51 -14.98 0.57
N THR A 521 14.13 -13.70 0.58
CA THR A 521 13.44 -13.06 -0.56
C THR A 521 14.34 -12.96 -1.81
N LEU A 522 15.66 -12.96 -1.63
CA LEU A 522 16.65 -12.98 -2.72
C LEU A 522 16.82 -14.39 -3.32
N ARG A 523 16.63 -15.44 -2.50
CA ARG A 523 16.79 -16.85 -2.88
C ARG A 523 15.51 -17.47 -3.45
N TYR A 524 14.39 -17.13 -2.83
CA TYR A 524 13.05 -17.56 -3.19
C TYR A 524 12.26 -16.30 -3.57
N PRO A 525 12.46 -15.80 -4.80
CA PRO A 525 11.86 -14.55 -5.24
C PRO A 525 10.35 -14.63 -5.10
N GLY A 526 9.80 -13.69 -4.34
CA GLY A 526 8.37 -13.42 -4.25
C GLY A 526 7.99 -12.35 -5.27
N TYR A 527 7.03 -11.51 -4.93
CA TYR A 527 6.60 -10.41 -5.78
C TYR A 527 7.35 -9.09 -5.48
N MET A 528 7.72 -8.87 -4.21
CA MET A 528 8.38 -7.66 -3.70
C MET A 528 9.72 -7.97 -3.05
N ASN A 529 10.64 -6.99 -3.07
CA ASN A 529 11.94 -7.06 -2.37
C ASN A 529 12.80 -8.27 -2.78
N ASN A 530 12.81 -8.57 -4.08
CA ASN A 530 13.57 -9.67 -4.69
C ASN A 530 15.02 -9.30 -5.04
N ASP A 531 15.37 -8.03 -4.90
CA ASP A 531 16.72 -7.53 -5.05
C ASP A 531 17.15 -6.75 -3.81
N LEU A 532 18.46 -6.66 -3.61
CA LEU A 532 19.04 -5.98 -2.46
C LEU A 532 18.68 -4.49 -2.42
N ILE A 533 18.54 -3.87 -3.61
CA ILE A 533 18.07 -2.49 -3.75
C ILE A 533 16.62 -2.36 -3.22
N GLY A 534 15.76 -3.31 -3.57
CA GLY A 534 14.38 -3.49 -3.06
C GLY A 534 14.33 -3.45 -1.55
N LEU A 535 15.04 -4.40 -0.94
CA LEU A 535 15.09 -4.61 0.49
C LEU A 535 15.61 -3.37 1.22
N ILE A 536 16.74 -2.80 0.81
CA ILE A 536 17.36 -1.65 1.47
C ILE A 536 16.50 -0.39 1.34
N ALA A 537 15.97 -0.09 0.15
CA ALA A 537 15.15 1.10 -0.07
C ALA A 537 13.81 1.08 0.69
N SER A 538 13.36 -0.10 1.13
CA SER A 538 12.17 -0.23 1.98
C SER A 538 12.43 0.15 3.45
N LEU A 539 13.66 -0.04 3.92
CA LEU A 539 14.03 0.10 5.33
C LEU A 539 14.79 1.40 5.61
N ILE A 540 15.47 1.95 4.61
CA ILE A 540 16.41 3.06 4.75
C ILE A 540 15.92 4.23 3.88
N PRO A 541 14.99 5.06 4.39
CA PRO A 541 14.48 6.21 3.65
C PRO A 541 15.52 7.33 3.53
N THR A 542 16.46 7.42 4.47
CA THR A 542 17.59 8.34 4.41
C THR A 542 18.90 7.55 4.53
N PRO A 543 19.86 7.70 3.60
CA PRO A 543 21.11 6.93 3.62
C PRO A 543 21.92 7.06 4.91
N ARG A 544 21.73 8.14 5.68
CA ARG A 544 22.42 8.34 6.96
C ARG A 544 21.86 7.47 8.10
N LEU A 545 20.62 6.98 7.98
CA LEU A 545 19.94 6.17 8.98
C LEU A 545 19.85 4.71 8.48
N HIS A 546 20.99 4.06 8.29
CA HIS A 546 21.08 2.73 7.66
C HIS A 546 21.36 1.58 8.63
N PHE A 547 21.28 1.82 9.94
CA PHE A 547 21.39 0.77 10.96
C PHE A 547 20.01 0.14 11.22
N LEU A 548 19.95 -1.18 11.17
CA LEU A 548 18.73 -1.96 11.28
C LEU A 548 18.81 -2.91 12.47
N MET A 549 17.72 -2.99 13.23
CA MET A 549 17.51 -4.03 14.24
C MET A 549 16.77 -5.22 13.65
N THR A 550 16.99 -6.40 14.20
CA THR A 550 16.30 -7.63 13.78
C THR A 550 15.49 -8.24 14.90
N GLY A 551 14.42 -8.96 14.53
CA GLY A 551 13.67 -9.81 15.45
C GLY A 551 13.20 -11.08 14.75
N TYR A 552 13.09 -12.19 15.47
CA TYR A 552 12.75 -13.49 14.87
C TYR A 552 11.72 -14.25 15.71
N THR A 553 10.83 -14.97 15.04
CA THR A 553 9.87 -15.88 15.67
C THR A 553 9.54 -17.04 14.73
N PRO A 554 9.25 -18.24 15.24
CA PRO A 554 9.37 -18.68 16.63
C PRO A 554 10.82 -18.90 17.06
N LEU A 555 11.10 -18.65 18.34
CA LEU A 555 12.35 -19.01 19.00
C LEU A 555 12.06 -20.24 19.88
N THR A 556 12.36 -21.43 19.38
CA THR A 556 12.14 -22.70 20.10
C THR A 556 13.35 -23.62 19.91
N THR A 557 13.71 -24.37 20.94
CA THR A 557 14.62 -25.51 20.84
C THR A 557 13.88 -26.74 20.31
N ASP A 558 14.59 -27.63 19.60
CA ASP A 558 14.03 -28.85 19.00
C ASP A 558 13.33 -29.79 20.01
N GLN A 559 13.52 -29.57 21.31
CA GLN A 559 12.96 -30.39 22.38
C GLN A 559 11.53 -29.99 22.81
N SER A 560 11.05 -28.80 22.46
CA SER A 560 9.71 -28.31 22.86
C SER A 560 8.69 -28.37 21.72
N VAL A 561 8.48 -29.57 21.15
CA VAL A 561 7.45 -29.83 20.11
C VAL A 561 6.03 -29.88 20.70
N ALA A 562 5.86 -29.64 22.00
CA ALA A 562 4.59 -29.74 22.70
C ALA A 562 3.60 -28.61 22.29
N SER A 563 2.61 -28.99 21.49
CA SER A 563 1.39 -28.25 21.12
C SER A 563 1.60 -26.99 20.25
N VAL A 564 1.84 -27.18 18.95
CA VAL A 564 1.75 -26.09 17.97
C VAL A 564 0.29 -25.65 17.84
N ARG A 565 -0.12 -24.70 18.68
CA ARG A 565 -1.33 -23.90 18.47
C ARG A 565 -1.25 -23.31 17.05
N LYS A 566 -2.32 -23.39 16.25
CA LYS A 566 -2.38 -22.74 14.91
C LYS A 566 -1.91 -21.29 15.05
N THR A 567 -0.70 -20.99 14.58
CA THR A 567 -0.12 -19.64 14.64
C THR A 567 -0.64 -18.83 13.47
N THR A 568 -1.39 -17.77 13.74
CA THR A 568 -1.88 -16.85 12.69
C THR A 568 -0.82 -15.83 12.30
N VAL A 569 -0.98 -15.20 11.13
CA VAL A 569 -0.13 -14.08 10.67
C VAL A 569 -0.08 -12.97 11.71
N LEU A 570 -1.24 -12.61 12.28
CA LEU A 570 -1.34 -11.60 13.34
C LEU A 570 -0.52 -11.98 14.57
N ASP A 571 -0.53 -13.26 14.98
CA ASP A 571 0.26 -13.71 16.12
C ASP A 571 1.76 -13.57 15.86
N VAL A 572 2.21 -13.92 14.64
CA VAL A 572 3.61 -13.79 14.21
C VAL A 572 4.02 -12.31 14.21
N MET A 573 3.26 -11.44 13.55
CA MET A 573 3.57 -10.01 13.46
C MET A 573 3.56 -9.33 14.84
N ARG A 574 2.59 -9.67 15.70
CA ARG A 574 2.56 -9.16 17.08
C ARG A 574 3.76 -9.64 17.88
N ARG A 575 4.17 -10.92 17.75
CA ARG A 575 5.35 -11.46 18.44
C ARG A 575 6.63 -10.79 17.95
N LEU A 576 6.76 -10.50 16.66
CA LEU A 576 7.93 -9.80 16.11
C LEU A 576 8.16 -8.42 16.73
N LEU A 577 7.08 -7.69 17.06
CA LEU A 577 7.15 -6.39 17.73
C LEU A 577 7.46 -6.47 19.24
N GLN A 578 7.45 -7.67 19.84
CA GLN A 578 7.76 -7.80 21.26
C GLN A 578 9.27 -7.65 21.51
N PRO A 579 9.70 -6.82 22.48
CA PRO A 579 11.12 -6.63 22.79
C PRO A 579 11.89 -7.92 23.11
N LYS A 580 11.19 -8.96 23.58
CA LYS A 580 11.77 -10.27 23.90
C LYS A 580 12.24 -11.06 22.67
N ASN A 581 11.74 -10.73 21.48
CA ASN A 581 12.10 -11.38 20.23
C ASN A 581 13.06 -10.52 19.38
N VAL A 582 13.45 -9.34 19.90
CA VAL A 582 14.33 -8.38 19.24
C VAL A 582 15.78 -8.63 19.67
N MET A 583 16.67 -8.73 18.67
CA MET A 583 18.08 -9.15 18.77
C MET A 583 19.03 -7.98 19.04
N VAL A 584 18.49 -6.84 19.47
CA VAL A 584 19.25 -5.65 19.83
C VAL A 584 18.83 -5.23 21.23
N SER A 585 19.78 -5.14 22.15
CA SER A 585 19.53 -4.61 23.48
C SER A 585 19.47 -3.09 23.35
N THR A 586 18.41 -2.51 23.87
CA THR A 586 18.22 -1.07 23.85
C THR A 586 17.96 -0.61 25.28
N GLY A 587 18.59 0.50 25.65
CA GLY A 587 18.40 1.11 26.96
C GLY A 587 16.94 1.49 27.15
N ARG A 588 16.37 1.17 28.32
CA ARG A 588 15.04 1.67 28.71
C ARG A 588 15.17 3.06 29.31
N ASP A 589 15.52 4.03 28.49
CA ASP A 589 15.38 5.41 28.94
C ASP A 589 13.90 5.78 28.91
N ARG A 590 13.31 6.02 30.09
CA ARG A 590 11.89 6.35 30.25
C ARG A 590 11.57 7.76 29.74
N GLN A 591 12.59 8.59 29.48
CA GLN A 591 12.41 9.99 29.10
C GLN A 591 12.39 10.24 27.59
N THR A 592 12.91 9.32 26.77
CA THR A 592 12.99 9.48 25.30
C THR A 592 11.95 8.63 24.57
N ASN A 593 11.05 9.28 23.82
CA ASN A 593 10.05 8.58 23.00
C ASN A 593 10.70 8.06 21.71
N HIS A 594 11.04 6.77 21.67
CA HIS A 594 11.55 6.13 20.47
C HIS A 594 10.42 5.65 19.55
N CYS A 595 10.68 5.74 18.25
CA CYS A 595 9.76 5.37 17.18
C CYS A 595 10.46 4.55 16.08
N TYR A 596 9.66 3.75 15.37
CA TYR A 596 10.00 3.04 14.15
C TYR A 596 10.00 4.00 12.96
N ILE A 597 11.08 3.95 12.17
CA ILE A 597 11.23 4.63 10.90
C ILE A 597 10.64 3.77 9.78
N ALA A 598 10.98 2.48 9.76
CA ALA A 598 10.49 1.51 8.79
C ALA A 598 10.55 0.10 9.37
N ILE A 599 9.64 -0.78 8.95
CA ILE A 599 9.65 -2.21 9.33
C ILE A 599 9.41 -3.04 8.08
N LEU A 600 10.23 -4.06 7.88
CA LEU A 600 10.05 -5.13 6.90
C LEU A 600 9.89 -6.46 7.65
N ASN A 601 8.72 -7.07 7.54
CA ASN A 601 8.46 -8.41 8.04
C ASN A 601 8.55 -9.41 6.89
N ILE A 602 9.53 -10.32 6.95
CA ILE A 602 9.64 -11.46 6.05
C ILE A 602 8.93 -12.63 6.72
N ILE A 603 7.73 -12.97 6.25
CA ILE A 603 6.94 -14.09 6.76
C ILE A 603 7.13 -15.29 5.83
N GLN A 604 7.56 -16.40 6.41
CA GLN A 604 7.88 -17.63 5.71
C GLN A 604 6.85 -18.72 6.03
N GLY A 605 6.24 -19.31 5.02
CA GLY A 605 5.27 -20.40 5.17
C GLY A 605 4.10 -20.27 4.21
N GLU A 606 3.17 -21.22 4.29
CA GLU A 606 1.90 -21.14 3.55
C GLU A 606 0.96 -20.18 4.27
N VAL A 607 0.85 -18.98 3.72
CA VAL A 607 0.08 -17.88 4.28
C VAL A 607 -0.78 -17.26 3.18
N ASP A 608 -2.05 -17.03 3.49
CA ASP A 608 -2.96 -16.26 2.64
C ASP A 608 -2.61 -14.76 2.71
N PRO A 609 -2.30 -14.10 1.58
CA PRO A 609 -2.02 -12.67 1.52
C PRO A 609 -3.11 -11.77 2.12
N THR A 610 -4.39 -12.18 2.09
CA THR A 610 -5.50 -11.39 2.67
C THR A 610 -5.37 -11.26 4.19
N GLN A 611 -4.81 -12.27 4.87
CA GLN A 611 -4.59 -12.22 6.31
C GLN A 611 -3.54 -11.18 6.72
N VAL A 612 -2.62 -10.83 5.81
CA VAL A 612 -1.58 -9.83 6.06
C VAL A 612 -2.19 -8.44 6.23
N HIS A 613 -3.07 -8.02 5.31
CA HIS A 613 -3.72 -6.71 5.35
C HIS A 613 -4.61 -6.56 6.59
N LYS A 614 -5.45 -7.56 6.88
CA LYS A 614 -6.25 -7.61 8.12
C LYS A 614 -5.38 -7.54 9.38
N SER A 615 -4.21 -8.18 9.37
CA SER A 615 -3.27 -8.15 10.50
C SER A 615 -2.62 -6.77 10.65
N LEU A 616 -2.21 -6.13 9.55
CA LEU A 616 -1.66 -4.77 9.53
C LEU A 616 -2.66 -3.75 10.05
N GLN A 617 -3.92 -3.84 9.62
CA GLN A 617 -5.00 -2.98 10.10
C GLN A 617 -5.17 -3.11 11.62
N ARG A 618 -5.25 -4.34 12.15
CA ARG A 618 -5.37 -4.57 13.60
C ARG A 618 -4.17 -4.06 14.40
N ILE A 619 -2.96 -4.13 13.85
CA ILE A 619 -1.74 -3.58 14.47
C ILE A 619 -1.82 -2.05 14.56
N ARG A 620 -2.36 -1.40 13.52
CA ARG A 620 -2.59 0.05 13.47
C ARG A 620 -3.69 0.49 14.44
N GLU A 621 -4.85 -0.17 14.42
CA GLU A 621 -5.99 0.12 15.31
C GLU A 621 -5.59 0.02 16.79
N ARG A 622 -4.81 -1.02 17.14
CA ARG A 622 -4.33 -1.24 18.52
C ARG A 622 -3.07 -0.45 18.87
N LYS A 623 -2.54 0.36 17.95
CA LYS A 623 -1.31 1.15 18.12
C LYS A 623 -0.15 0.34 18.71
N LEU A 624 0.07 -0.88 18.22
CA LEU A 624 1.09 -1.80 18.77
C LEU A 624 2.54 -1.40 18.46
N ALA A 625 2.74 -0.46 17.54
CA ALA A 625 4.05 0.12 17.21
C ALA A 625 3.91 1.63 17.07
N ASN A 626 4.87 2.38 17.63
CA ASN A 626 4.94 3.83 17.50
C ASN A 626 5.85 4.19 16.32
N PHE A 627 5.33 4.91 15.33
CA PHE A 627 6.04 5.27 14.11
C PHE A 627 6.45 6.75 14.10
N ILE A 628 7.46 7.09 13.30
CA ILE A 628 7.79 8.49 13.04
C ILE A 628 6.58 9.22 12.43
N PRO A 629 6.34 10.48 12.80
CA PRO A 629 5.25 11.28 12.25
C PRO A 629 5.48 11.67 10.77
N TRP A 630 6.73 11.65 10.31
CA TRP A 630 7.11 11.94 8.93
C TRP A 630 7.48 10.66 8.19
N GLY A 631 6.57 10.12 7.38
CA GLY A 631 6.81 8.91 6.60
C GLY A 631 7.32 9.21 5.19
N PRO A 632 8.10 8.30 4.57
CA PRO A 632 8.43 8.42 3.15
C PRO A 632 7.15 8.31 2.30
N ALA A 633 7.14 9.03 1.18
CA ALA A 633 6.12 8.97 0.14
C ALA A 633 5.60 7.56 -0.16
N SER A 634 4.28 7.34 -0.01
CA SER A 634 3.61 6.10 -0.39
C SER A 634 3.41 6.05 -1.91
N ILE A 635 4.33 5.39 -2.62
CA ILE A 635 4.13 4.99 -4.01
C ILE A 635 4.10 3.47 -4.05
N GLN A 636 2.93 2.93 -4.36
CA GLN A 636 2.74 1.51 -4.56
C GLN A 636 2.59 1.19 -6.05
N VAL A 637 3.01 -0.01 -6.42
CA VAL A 637 2.87 -0.52 -7.78
C VAL A 637 2.26 -1.91 -7.71
N ALA A 638 1.14 -2.09 -8.40
CA ALA A 638 0.53 -3.38 -8.63
C ALA A 638 0.71 -3.74 -10.11
N LEU A 639 1.41 -4.83 -10.38
CA LEU A 639 1.50 -5.46 -11.69
C LEU A 639 0.33 -6.44 -11.85
N SER A 640 -0.39 -6.30 -12.94
CA SER A 640 -1.40 -7.26 -13.38
C SER A 640 -1.12 -7.74 -14.80
N ARG A 641 -1.65 -8.91 -15.13
CA ARG A 641 -1.69 -9.39 -16.52
C ARG A 641 -2.89 -8.76 -17.22
N LYS A 642 -2.73 -8.49 -18.52
CA LYS A 642 -3.87 -8.13 -19.36
C LYS A 642 -4.71 -9.37 -19.63
N SER A 643 -6.00 -9.16 -19.85
CA SER A 643 -6.87 -10.22 -20.38
C SER A 643 -6.29 -10.75 -21.69
N PRO A 644 -6.16 -12.08 -21.87
CA PRO A 644 -5.70 -12.66 -23.12
C PRO A 644 -6.70 -12.44 -24.27
N TYR A 645 -7.95 -12.10 -23.95
CA TYR A 645 -9.06 -11.98 -24.90
C TYR A 645 -9.21 -10.57 -25.48
N LEU A 646 -8.51 -9.57 -24.93
CA LEU A 646 -8.55 -8.20 -25.43
C LEU A 646 -7.39 -7.97 -26.41
N PRO A 647 -7.66 -7.70 -27.71
CA PRO A 647 -6.62 -7.29 -28.63
C PRO A 647 -6.05 -5.95 -28.17
N SER A 648 -4.77 -5.92 -27.82
CA SER A 648 -4.11 -4.70 -27.34
C SER A 648 -2.88 -4.42 -28.20
N ALA A 649 -2.92 -3.33 -28.95
CA ALA A 649 -1.77 -2.82 -29.70
C ALA A 649 -0.57 -2.49 -28.79
N HIS A 650 -0.83 -2.19 -27.51
CA HIS A 650 0.19 -1.80 -26.52
C HIS A 650 0.52 -2.94 -25.57
N ARG A 651 1.83 -3.29 -25.48
CA ARG A 651 2.30 -4.36 -24.57
C ARG A 651 2.12 -4.04 -23.09
N VAL A 652 2.10 -2.75 -22.72
CA VAL A 652 2.00 -2.28 -21.33
C VAL A 652 1.05 -1.08 -21.27
N SER A 653 0.09 -1.13 -20.35
CA SER A 653 -0.73 0.02 -19.92
C SER A 653 -0.52 0.28 -18.43
N GLY A 654 -0.91 1.46 -17.99
CA GLY A 654 -0.88 1.85 -16.59
C GLY A 654 -2.11 2.69 -16.24
N LEU A 655 -2.66 2.42 -15.08
CA LEU A 655 -3.59 3.27 -14.36
C LEU A 655 -2.89 3.80 -13.11
N MET A 656 -3.07 5.08 -12.82
CA MET A 656 -2.70 5.72 -11.57
C MET A 656 -3.98 6.03 -10.81
N MET A 657 -4.05 5.59 -9.57
CA MET A 657 -4.98 6.11 -8.56
C MET A 657 -4.15 6.92 -7.59
N ALA A 658 -4.44 8.21 -7.45
CA ALA A 658 -3.67 9.10 -6.61
C ALA A 658 -4.58 9.85 -5.65
N ASN A 659 -4.17 9.91 -4.40
CA ASN A 659 -4.73 10.81 -3.41
C ASN A 659 -3.86 12.06 -3.39
N HIS A 660 -4.40 13.19 -3.83
CA HIS A 660 -3.62 14.41 -3.99
C HIS A 660 -4.45 15.64 -3.61
N THR A 661 -3.81 16.55 -2.87
CA THR A 661 -4.46 17.66 -2.17
C THR A 661 -5.07 18.73 -3.09
N ASN A 662 -4.66 18.83 -4.36
CA ASN A 662 -5.28 19.76 -5.33
C ASN A 662 -6.73 19.41 -5.71
N ILE A 663 -7.25 18.26 -5.29
CA ILE A 663 -8.65 17.89 -5.50
C ILE A 663 -9.59 18.90 -4.83
N SER A 664 -9.13 19.57 -3.75
CA SER A 664 -9.86 20.65 -3.09
C SER A 664 -10.29 21.77 -4.03
N SER A 665 -9.52 22.03 -5.10
CA SER A 665 -9.87 23.05 -6.09
C SER A 665 -11.19 22.77 -6.83
N LEU A 666 -11.60 21.50 -6.94
CA LEU A 666 -12.92 21.13 -7.45
C LEU A 666 -14.01 21.51 -6.44
N PHE A 667 -13.81 21.20 -5.16
CA PHE A 667 -14.78 21.49 -4.10
C PHE A 667 -14.93 23.01 -3.89
N GLU A 668 -13.83 23.76 -3.90
CA GLU A 668 -13.84 25.22 -3.85
C GLU A 668 -14.60 25.84 -5.01
N ARG A 669 -14.53 25.22 -6.20
CA ARG A 669 -15.28 25.69 -7.36
C ARG A 669 -16.77 25.40 -7.21
N THR A 670 -17.15 24.21 -6.75
CA THR A 670 -18.54 23.87 -6.42
C THR A 670 -19.10 24.82 -5.36
N CYS A 671 -18.35 25.08 -4.28
CA CYS A 671 -18.72 26.04 -3.23
C CYS A 671 -18.91 27.45 -3.79
N ARG A 672 -18.01 27.94 -4.65
CA ARG A 672 -18.15 29.27 -5.28
C ARG A 672 -19.39 29.36 -6.18
N GLN A 673 -19.75 28.30 -6.88
CA GLN A 673 -20.97 28.26 -7.69
C GLN A 673 -22.22 28.24 -6.82
N TYR A 674 -22.23 27.41 -5.78
CA TYR A 674 -23.29 27.39 -4.77
C TYR A 674 -23.47 28.76 -4.10
N ASP A 675 -22.40 29.38 -3.60
CA ASP A 675 -22.44 30.67 -2.90
C ASP A 675 -23.05 31.77 -3.79
N LYS A 676 -22.79 31.73 -5.11
CA LYS A 676 -23.38 32.67 -6.08
C LYS A 676 -24.90 32.52 -6.21
N LEU A 677 -25.41 31.29 -6.19
CA LEU A 677 -26.84 31.01 -6.28
C LEU A 677 -27.54 31.26 -4.94
N ARG A 678 -26.96 30.77 -3.84
CA ARG A 678 -27.50 30.88 -2.48
C ARG A 678 -27.63 32.33 -2.02
N LYS A 679 -26.65 33.20 -2.32
CA LYS A 679 -26.71 34.65 -2.01
C LYS A 679 -27.86 35.38 -2.69
N ARG A 680 -28.41 34.83 -3.77
CA ARG A 680 -29.54 35.39 -4.53
C ARG A 680 -30.85 34.62 -4.27
N GLU A 681 -30.80 33.61 -3.40
CA GLU A 681 -31.91 32.68 -3.15
C GLU A 681 -32.51 32.09 -4.44
N ALA A 682 -31.66 31.91 -5.45
CA ALA A 682 -32.10 31.51 -6.78
C ALA A 682 -32.48 30.03 -6.80
N PHE A 683 -33.62 29.72 -7.45
CA PHE A 683 -34.11 28.36 -7.74
C PHE A 683 -34.41 27.48 -6.51
N LEU A 684 -34.63 28.08 -5.33
CA LEU A 684 -34.92 27.34 -4.09
C LEU A 684 -36.38 26.87 -3.96
N GLU A 685 -37.30 27.44 -4.74
CA GLU A 685 -38.74 27.14 -4.64
C GLU A 685 -39.07 25.66 -4.92
N GLN A 686 -38.30 25.00 -5.79
CA GLN A 686 -38.47 23.58 -6.06
C GLN A 686 -37.99 22.70 -4.90
N PHE A 687 -36.98 23.14 -4.14
CA PHE A 687 -36.49 22.44 -2.97
C PHE A 687 -37.48 22.58 -1.81
N ARG A 688 -38.06 23.77 -1.61
CA ARG A 688 -39.04 24.07 -0.54
C ARG A 688 -40.32 23.21 -0.58
N LYS A 689 -40.64 22.60 -1.73
CA LYS A 689 -41.78 21.68 -1.87
C LYS A 689 -41.55 20.33 -1.21
N GLU A 690 -40.30 19.97 -0.96
CA GLU A 690 -39.90 18.70 -0.38
C GLU A 690 -39.75 18.84 1.14
N ASP A 691 -40.07 17.79 1.89
CA ASP A 691 -40.22 17.85 3.36
C ASP A 691 -38.95 18.33 4.08
N ILE A 692 -37.77 17.96 3.56
CA ILE A 692 -36.46 18.34 4.14
C ILE A 692 -36.22 19.86 4.14
N PHE A 693 -36.79 20.58 3.17
CA PHE A 693 -36.54 22.02 2.98
C PHE A 693 -37.80 22.88 3.19
N LYS A 694 -38.86 22.28 3.72
CA LYS A 694 -40.16 22.94 3.92
C LYS A 694 -40.07 24.08 4.93
N ASP A 695 -39.36 23.86 6.03
CA ASP A 695 -39.27 24.79 7.15
C ASP A 695 -38.06 25.74 7.03
N ASN A 696 -36.89 25.21 6.66
CA ASN A 696 -35.65 25.99 6.50
C ASN A 696 -34.70 25.37 5.47
N PHE A 697 -33.55 26.02 5.26
CA PHE A 697 -32.49 25.53 4.36
C PHE A 697 -31.21 25.15 5.12
N ASP A 698 -31.33 24.80 6.40
CA ASP A 698 -30.19 24.53 7.29
C ASP A 698 -29.36 23.35 6.77
N GLU A 699 -29.98 22.38 6.10
CA GLU A 699 -29.30 21.24 5.48
C GLU A 699 -28.32 21.66 4.38
N LEU A 700 -28.64 22.72 3.61
CA LEU A 700 -27.72 23.29 2.62
C LEU A 700 -26.54 24.00 3.29
N ASP A 701 -26.81 24.74 4.36
CA ASP A 701 -25.80 25.51 5.09
C ASP A 701 -24.85 24.58 5.87
N ASN A 702 -25.37 23.51 6.47
CA ASN A 702 -24.58 22.44 7.08
C ASN A 702 -23.73 21.68 6.03
N SER A 703 -24.30 21.39 4.85
CA SER A 703 -23.55 20.79 3.74
C SER A 703 -22.40 21.69 3.28
N ARG A 704 -22.62 23.00 3.22
CA ARG A 704 -21.61 23.99 2.87
C ARG A 704 -20.46 24.01 3.87
N GLU A 705 -20.76 23.90 5.16
CA GLU A 705 -19.78 23.88 6.25
C GLU A 705 -18.93 22.60 6.21
N ILE A 706 -19.56 21.42 6.07
CA ILE A 706 -18.83 20.15 6.00
C ILE A 706 -17.87 20.12 4.80
N VAL A 707 -18.31 20.60 3.64
CA VAL A 707 -17.44 20.69 2.46
C VAL A 707 -16.33 21.74 2.67
N GLN A 708 -16.58 22.81 3.43
CA GLN A 708 -15.52 23.76 3.82
C GLN A 708 -14.48 23.11 4.71
N GLN A 709 -14.89 22.38 5.75
CA GLN A 709 -14.00 21.66 6.65
C GLN A 709 -13.12 20.66 5.88
N LEU A 710 -13.70 19.97 4.88
CA LEU A 710 -12.94 19.10 3.99
C LEU A 710 -11.86 19.86 3.19
N ILE A 711 -12.22 21.02 2.61
CA ILE A 711 -11.27 21.88 1.88
C ILE A 711 -10.14 22.33 2.81
N ASP A 712 -10.48 22.79 4.00
CA ASP A 712 -9.53 23.29 4.99
C ASP A 712 -8.58 22.17 5.46
N GLU A 713 -9.09 20.95 5.64
CA GLU A 713 -8.29 19.78 5.96
C GLU A 713 -7.33 19.41 4.82
N TYR A 714 -7.75 19.49 3.55
CA TYR A 714 -6.85 19.30 2.40
C TYR A 714 -5.73 20.34 2.35
N HIS A 715 -6.01 21.59 2.74
CA HIS A 715 -4.98 22.62 2.86
C HIS A 715 -4.05 22.36 4.03
N ALA A 716 -4.58 21.99 5.20
CA ALA A 716 -3.81 21.62 6.38
C ALA A 716 -2.89 20.43 6.09
N ALA A 717 -3.36 19.44 5.32
CA ALA A 717 -2.62 18.28 4.87
C ALA A 717 -1.35 18.63 4.06
N THR A 718 -1.23 19.82 3.49
CA THR A 718 0.01 20.25 2.81
C THR A 718 1.12 20.64 3.79
N ARG A 719 0.79 20.89 5.06
CA ARG A 719 1.70 21.44 6.06
C ARG A 719 2.29 20.37 6.97
N PRO A 720 3.51 20.56 7.52
CA PRO A 720 4.13 19.60 8.45
C PRO A 720 3.38 19.41 9.77
N ASP A 721 2.58 20.39 10.20
CA ASP A 721 1.83 20.41 11.45
C ASP A 721 0.47 19.70 11.38
N TYR A 722 0.12 19.08 10.25
CA TYR A 722 -1.15 18.38 10.05
C TYR A 722 -1.46 17.33 11.13
N ILE A 723 -0.44 16.60 11.60
CA ILE A 723 -0.65 15.55 12.63
C ILE A 723 -1.15 16.14 13.95
N SER A 724 -0.78 17.39 14.26
CA SER A 724 -1.27 18.13 15.44
C SER A 724 -2.53 18.95 15.17
N TRP A 725 -2.98 19.06 13.92
CA TRP A 725 -4.12 19.89 13.53
C TRP A 725 -5.43 19.40 14.16
N GLY A 726 -5.70 18.10 14.13
CA GLY A 726 -6.92 17.51 14.72
C GLY A 726 -6.94 17.45 16.26
N THR A 727 -5.81 17.70 16.94
CA THR A 727 -5.73 17.75 18.42
C THR A 727 -6.01 19.14 19.00
N GLN A 728 -6.17 20.18 18.16
CA GLN A 728 -6.52 21.53 18.61
C GLN A 728 -8.04 21.78 18.65
N GLU A 729 -8.85 20.88 18.08
CA GLU A 729 -10.32 20.99 18.00
C GLU A 729 -11.08 20.04 18.95
N GLN A 730 -10.38 19.33 19.85
CA GLN A 730 -10.97 18.61 21.00
C GLN A 730 -10.56 19.29 22.30
#